data_AF-B0JQD6-F1
#
_entry.id   AF-B0JQD6-F1
#
_cell.length_a   1.000
_cell.length_b   1.000
_cell.length_c   1.000
_cell.angle_alpha   90.00
_cell.angle_beta   90.00
_cell.angle_gamma   90.00
#
_symmetry.space_group_name_H-M   'P 1'
#
loop_
_entity.id
_entity.type
_entity.pdbx_description
1 polymer ?
#
loop_
_entity_poly.entity_id
_entity_poly.type
_entity_poly.pdbx_seq_one_letter_code
_entity_poly.pdbx_strand_id
1 'polypeptide(L)'
;MREILYREIPTPDSIAVCQWLQSDWQPASGVKTNTPNGVRLRLSEAIELSIFVWTLQRTTYLKVFRWGERSHSQETSLTRQLDRALQKRFPPQFSTIPNIDQKNHSIFTDLEADYPLTVHYFRKMPQGEADLERLYWWEKRWRDSAKNPQQPQPVIFSSSEENDHPITYDLIYIGGALGAIHAAQMAKLGYRVLLVERLPFGRMNREWNISRSEFQSLINLGLFTAEEFEELIFQEYIDGFNKFFDGNNPPHLKAEILHTPTVLNIAINSDKLLQSCGKKIQDHGGKILDQTEFIKADITANSVTVTLNHSGEIQQIKCRLLIDAMGSASAIAWQLNGVRAFDSVCPTVGAVVEGFDPVVWDSHYGDVLNSHGDISKGRQLIWELFPGEGKELTFYLFHYHQVHPDNPGSLLEMYEDFFTILPEYRQCDPEKLTWKKPTFGYIPGHFSTGKKDRIVSFDRILAIGDAASLQSPLIFTGFGSLVRNLERLTHLLDLALKHDLLTAKDLENVRAYQSNVAVTWLFSKGMMVPTGKTLPPQRINAMLNTFFGLLADEPPEISETFIKDKTDWLTFSRLAIKAARKNPALLLWIAEMAGSQDLIRWLGSYLDFSLDGVKNLLFGPWFSQWLKNSQSWLEKDNPRLWLKLLSFNYGLRN
;
A
#
# COMPACT_ATOMS: atom_id res chain seq x y z
N MET A 1 8.62 -38.23 -13.97
CA MET A 1 9.36 -37.35 -13.03
C MET A 1 8.36 -36.64 -12.12
N ARG A 2 8.62 -36.49 -10.82
CA ARG A 2 7.68 -35.85 -9.86
C ARG A 2 8.40 -34.83 -8.97
N GLU A 3 7.90 -33.61 -8.88
CA GLU A 3 8.41 -32.61 -7.91
C GLU A 3 8.09 -33.06 -6.48
N ILE A 4 9.11 -33.06 -5.61
CA ILE A 4 8.96 -33.44 -4.20
C ILE A 4 9.44 -32.37 -3.21
N LEU A 5 10.19 -31.36 -3.69
CA LEU A 5 10.58 -30.18 -2.93
C LEU A 5 10.74 -28.99 -3.88
N TYR A 6 10.21 -27.84 -3.49
CA TYR A 6 10.48 -26.54 -4.10
C TYR A 6 10.79 -25.54 -2.99
N ARG A 7 11.94 -24.86 -3.10
CA ARG A 7 12.46 -23.92 -2.11
C ARG A 7 13.02 -22.67 -2.74
N GLU A 8 12.77 -21.58 -2.03
CA GLU A 8 13.45 -20.30 -2.19
C GLU A 8 14.70 -20.33 -1.32
N ILE A 9 15.78 -19.77 -1.84
CA ILE A 9 17.02 -19.54 -1.11
C ILE A 9 17.32 -18.03 -1.27
N PRO A 10 17.25 -17.23 -0.19
CA PRO A 10 17.17 -15.77 -0.26
C PRO A 10 18.55 -15.13 -0.55
N THR A 11 19.15 -15.50 -1.67
CA THR A 11 20.43 -15.00 -2.18
C THR A 11 20.41 -14.97 -3.71
N PRO A 12 20.99 -13.94 -4.35
CA PRO A 12 21.20 -13.96 -5.81
C PRO A 12 22.31 -14.93 -6.26
N ASP A 13 23.21 -15.33 -5.35
CA ASP A 13 24.40 -16.11 -5.66
C ASP A 13 24.10 -17.61 -5.80
N SER A 14 23.54 -17.99 -6.95
CA SER A 14 23.25 -19.40 -7.25
C SER A 14 24.49 -20.26 -7.42
N ILE A 15 25.65 -19.65 -7.73
CA ILE A 15 26.93 -20.35 -7.84
C ILE A 15 27.35 -20.84 -6.45
N ALA A 16 27.32 -19.97 -5.43
CA ALA A 16 27.63 -20.36 -4.06
C ALA A 16 26.67 -21.44 -3.52
N VAL A 17 25.38 -21.35 -3.87
CA VAL A 17 24.41 -22.40 -3.49
C VAL A 17 24.73 -23.72 -4.18
N CYS A 18 25.02 -23.70 -5.48
CA CYS A 18 25.37 -24.90 -6.25
C CYS A 18 26.66 -25.55 -5.72
N GLN A 19 27.69 -24.74 -5.45
CA GLN A 19 28.95 -25.20 -4.87
C GLN A 19 28.71 -25.85 -3.50
N TRP A 20 27.98 -25.20 -2.61
CA TRP A 20 27.64 -25.75 -1.30
C TRP A 20 26.89 -27.09 -1.41
N LEU A 21 25.95 -27.21 -2.36
CA LEU A 21 25.23 -28.46 -2.60
C LEU A 21 26.15 -29.60 -3.06
N GLN A 22 27.17 -29.27 -3.86
CA GLN A 22 28.14 -30.20 -4.41
C GLN A 22 29.23 -30.60 -3.41
N SER A 23 29.79 -29.66 -2.65
CA SER A 23 30.93 -29.90 -1.74
C SER A 23 30.50 -30.19 -0.30
N ASP A 24 29.62 -29.35 0.25
CA ASP A 24 29.44 -29.27 1.71
C ASP A 24 28.24 -30.10 2.18
N TRP A 25 27.14 -30.08 1.42
CA TRP A 25 25.96 -30.85 1.78
C TRP A 25 26.19 -32.36 1.56
N GLN A 26 26.17 -33.13 2.65
CA GLN A 26 26.31 -34.58 2.60
C GLN A 26 24.96 -35.26 2.84
N PRO A 27 24.36 -35.92 1.83
CA PRO A 27 23.09 -36.61 2.00
C PRO A 27 23.25 -37.80 2.93
N ALA A 28 22.27 -38.02 3.82
CA ALA A 28 22.32 -39.14 4.77
C ALA A 28 22.26 -40.53 4.10
N SER A 29 21.91 -40.60 2.81
CA SER A 29 21.77 -41.83 2.05
C SER A 29 21.83 -41.57 0.54
N GLY A 30 22.22 -42.58 -0.23
CA GLY A 30 22.32 -42.51 -1.68
C GLY A 30 23.71 -42.06 -2.17
N VAL A 31 23.96 -42.26 -3.46
CA VAL A 31 25.22 -41.86 -4.11
C VAL A 31 25.03 -40.53 -4.80
N LYS A 32 25.73 -39.49 -4.32
CA LYS A 32 25.69 -38.13 -4.88
C LYS A 32 26.61 -38.01 -6.09
N THR A 33 26.13 -37.39 -7.16
CA THR A 33 26.89 -37.08 -8.38
C THR A 33 26.66 -35.63 -8.75
N ASN A 34 27.74 -34.86 -8.92
CA ASN A 34 27.65 -33.45 -9.28
C ASN A 34 27.16 -33.29 -10.73
N THR A 35 26.44 -32.19 -10.98
CA THR A 35 25.98 -31.74 -12.30
C THR A 35 26.20 -30.24 -12.40
N PRO A 36 26.21 -29.62 -13.60
CA PRO A 36 26.53 -28.20 -13.74
C PRO A 36 25.73 -27.27 -12.82
N ASN A 37 24.43 -27.54 -12.66
CA ASN A 37 23.50 -26.70 -11.89
C ASN A 37 22.95 -27.37 -10.64
N GLY A 38 23.64 -28.39 -10.10
CA GLY A 38 23.24 -29.05 -8.86
C GLY A 38 23.82 -30.45 -8.70
N VAL A 39 23.00 -31.40 -8.24
CA VAL A 39 23.42 -32.80 -7.99
C VAL A 39 22.33 -33.81 -8.36
N ARG A 40 22.74 -35.03 -8.67
CA ARG A 40 21.87 -36.22 -8.72
C ARG A 40 22.18 -37.11 -7.53
N LEU A 41 21.15 -37.71 -6.94
CA LEU A 41 21.27 -38.59 -5.79
C LEU A 41 20.60 -39.93 -6.12
N ARG A 42 21.41 -40.95 -6.40
CA ARG A 42 20.90 -42.29 -6.69
C ARG A 42 20.59 -43.01 -5.37
N LEU A 43 19.32 -43.35 -5.14
CA LEU A 43 18.86 -44.07 -3.94
C LEU A 43 18.81 -45.58 -4.17
N SER A 44 18.51 -46.00 -5.40
CA SER A 44 18.52 -47.39 -5.87
C SER A 44 18.74 -47.41 -7.39
N GLU A 45 18.79 -48.58 -8.02
CA GLU A 45 18.89 -48.70 -9.48
C GLU A 45 17.72 -48.04 -10.23
N ALA A 46 16.52 -48.05 -9.62
CA ALA A 46 15.29 -47.56 -10.25
C ALA A 46 14.85 -46.15 -9.77
N ILE A 47 15.52 -45.58 -8.76
CA ILE A 47 15.10 -44.30 -8.15
C ILE A 47 16.31 -43.38 -7.98
N GLU A 48 16.20 -42.20 -8.58
CA GLU A 48 17.17 -41.11 -8.50
C GLU A 48 16.44 -39.80 -8.16
N LEU A 49 17.08 -38.95 -7.36
CA LEU A 49 16.62 -37.57 -7.15
C LEU A 49 17.49 -36.63 -7.96
N SER A 50 16.86 -35.79 -8.79
CA SER A 50 17.50 -34.67 -9.47
C SER A 50 17.29 -33.41 -8.64
N ILE A 51 18.39 -32.79 -8.19
CA ILE A 51 18.39 -31.57 -7.38
C ILE A 51 19.11 -30.49 -8.18
N PHE A 52 18.44 -29.40 -8.48
CA PHE A 52 19.04 -28.31 -9.25
C PHE A 52 18.62 -26.94 -8.73
N VAL A 53 19.45 -25.96 -9.05
CA VAL A 53 19.25 -24.56 -8.70
C VAL A 53 19.18 -23.69 -9.94
N TRP A 54 18.46 -22.58 -9.84
CA TRP A 54 18.41 -21.52 -10.84
C TRP A 54 18.13 -20.18 -10.17
N THR A 55 18.30 -19.09 -10.89
CA THR A 55 18.03 -17.73 -10.40
C THR A 55 16.89 -17.09 -11.18
N LEU A 56 16.05 -16.33 -10.49
CA LEU A 56 15.01 -15.48 -11.06
C LEU A 56 14.76 -14.34 -10.06
N GLN A 57 14.53 -13.11 -10.54
CA GLN A 57 14.25 -11.96 -9.67
C GLN A 57 15.28 -11.72 -8.55
N ARG A 58 16.58 -11.84 -8.87
CA ARG A 58 17.69 -11.68 -7.91
C ARG A 58 17.58 -12.63 -6.69
N THR A 59 16.97 -13.80 -6.90
CA THR A 59 16.78 -14.87 -5.89
C THR A 59 17.09 -16.24 -6.49
N THR A 60 17.75 -17.08 -5.71
CA THR A 60 18.04 -18.47 -6.06
C THR A 60 16.90 -19.37 -5.62
N TYR A 61 16.56 -20.33 -6.46
CA TYR A 61 15.56 -21.35 -6.20
C TYR A 61 16.16 -22.74 -6.32
N LEU A 62 15.59 -23.70 -5.62
CA LEU A 62 15.97 -25.10 -5.66
C LEU A 62 14.75 -25.99 -5.83
N LYS A 63 14.84 -26.95 -6.75
CA LYS A 63 13.86 -28.04 -6.87
C LYS A 63 14.51 -29.39 -6.69
N VAL A 64 13.75 -30.31 -6.10
CA VAL A 64 14.06 -31.74 -6.07
C VAL A 64 12.97 -32.47 -6.84
N PHE A 65 13.38 -33.20 -7.87
CA PHE A 65 12.52 -34.08 -8.64
C PHE A 65 12.91 -35.53 -8.43
N ARG A 66 11.91 -36.38 -8.21
CA ARG A 66 12.06 -37.82 -8.31
C ARG A 66 12.04 -38.26 -9.76
N TRP A 67 13.09 -38.99 -10.15
CA TRP A 67 13.16 -39.79 -11.36
C TRP A 67 12.95 -41.26 -11.00
N GLY A 68 11.73 -41.76 -11.26
CA GLY A 68 11.26 -43.10 -10.87
C GLY A 68 9.75 -43.09 -10.59
N GLU A 69 9.07 -44.22 -10.80
CA GLU A 69 7.62 -44.31 -10.65
C GLU A 69 7.18 -44.38 -9.18
N ARG A 70 7.93 -45.11 -8.34
CA ARG A 70 7.61 -45.36 -6.93
C ARG A 70 8.38 -44.42 -6.00
N SER A 71 7.80 -44.09 -4.86
CA SER A 71 8.49 -43.36 -3.78
C SER A 71 9.44 -44.26 -3.03
N HIS A 72 10.61 -43.73 -2.67
CA HIS A 72 11.55 -44.35 -1.75
C HIS A 72 11.31 -43.90 -0.30
N SER A 73 11.51 -44.78 0.68
CA SER A 73 11.23 -44.52 2.10
C SER A 73 12.06 -43.37 2.69
N GLN A 74 13.22 -43.08 2.10
CA GLN A 74 14.15 -42.04 2.56
C GLN A 74 13.89 -40.65 1.96
N GLU A 75 13.01 -40.52 0.94
CA GLU A 75 12.78 -39.24 0.23
C GLU A 75 12.44 -38.10 1.20
N THR A 76 11.49 -38.32 2.10
CA THR A 76 11.04 -37.30 3.06
C THR A 76 12.11 -36.92 4.08
N SER A 77 12.94 -37.88 4.51
CA SER A 77 14.03 -37.59 5.44
C SER A 77 15.12 -36.76 4.77
N LEU A 78 15.46 -37.09 3.52
CA LEU A 78 16.47 -36.38 2.73
C LEU A 78 16.03 -34.95 2.40
N THR A 79 14.79 -34.75 1.97
CA THR A 79 14.29 -33.39 1.68
C THR A 79 14.23 -32.52 2.94
N ARG A 80 13.83 -33.08 4.10
CA ARG A 80 13.89 -32.36 5.38
C ARG A 80 15.32 -32.04 5.82
N GLN A 81 16.26 -32.96 5.61
CA GLN A 81 17.68 -32.73 5.90
C GLN A 81 18.22 -31.59 5.04
N LEU A 82 17.95 -31.63 3.73
CA LEU A 82 18.35 -30.58 2.78
C LEU A 82 17.75 -29.23 3.16
N ASP A 83 16.45 -29.19 3.44
CA ASP A 83 15.73 -27.95 3.80
C ASP A 83 16.33 -27.28 5.04
N ARG A 84 16.55 -28.05 6.11
CA ARG A 84 17.20 -27.54 7.33
C ARG A 84 18.63 -27.07 7.08
N ALA A 85 19.38 -27.79 6.25
CA ALA A 85 20.76 -27.44 5.94
C ALA A 85 20.84 -26.15 5.10
N LEU A 86 19.92 -25.96 4.15
CA LEU A 86 19.76 -24.74 3.37
C LEU A 86 19.42 -23.54 4.27
N GLN A 87 18.41 -23.66 5.12
CA GLN A 87 18.00 -22.59 6.05
C GLN A 87 19.14 -22.19 7.00
N LYS A 88 19.97 -23.16 7.43
CA LYS A 88 21.13 -22.88 8.27
C LYS A 88 22.25 -22.17 7.51
N ARG A 89 22.51 -22.55 6.25
CA ARG A 89 23.61 -22.00 5.45
C ARG A 89 23.28 -20.64 4.84
N PHE A 90 22.04 -20.48 4.39
CA PHE A 90 21.52 -19.32 3.69
C PHE A 90 20.26 -18.80 4.41
N PRO A 91 20.39 -18.33 5.66
CA PRO A 91 19.25 -17.79 6.39
C PRO A 91 18.74 -16.50 5.70
N PRO A 92 17.46 -16.14 5.88
CA PRO A 92 16.97 -14.84 5.47
C PRO A 92 17.81 -13.71 6.08
N GLN A 93 18.16 -12.71 5.25
CA GLN A 93 18.83 -11.49 5.69
C GLN A 93 17.90 -10.30 5.40
N PHE A 94 17.76 -9.41 6.39
CA PHE A 94 16.97 -8.20 6.26
C PHE A 94 17.91 -7.02 6.01
N SER A 95 17.58 -6.18 5.03
CA SER A 95 18.44 -5.06 4.66
C SER A 95 18.54 -4.03 5.78
N THR A 96 19.76 -3.56 6.02
CA THR A 96 20.04 -2.39 6.84
C THR A 96 20.26 -1.18 5.94
N ILE A 97 19.87 0.01 6.42
CA ILE A 97 20.19 1.25 5.73
C ILE A 97 21.65 1.62 6.01
N PRO A 98 22.49 1.92 4.99
CA PRO A 98 23.85 2.40 5.21
C PRO A 98 23.85 3.73 5.96
N ASN A 99 24.84 3.96 6.82
CA ASN A 99 25.03 5.27 7.44
C ASN A 99 25.86 6.14 6.49
N ILE A 100 25.28 7.25 6.03
CA ILE A 100 25.93 8.18 5.10
C ILE A 100 26.42 9.43 5.85
N ASP A 101 27.51 10.04 5.38
CA ASP A 101 28.00 11.33 5.87
C ASP A 101 27.73 12.42 4.82
N GLN A 102 26.51 12.94 4.86
CA GLN A 102 26.02 13.97 3.91
C GLN A 102 26.82 15.28 3.93
N LYS A 103 27.73 15.48 4.88
CA LYS A 103 28.52 16.72 4.94
C LYS A 103 29.74 16.72 4.01
N ASN A 104 30.20 15.54 3.60
CA ASN A 104 31.51 15.41 2.94
C ASN A 104 31.45 14.71 1.57
N HIS A 105 30.43 13.86 1.29
CA HIS A 105 30.33 13.11 0.03
C HIS A 105 28.93 13.20 -0.61
N SER A 106 28.88 12.94 -1.92
CA SER A 106 27.63 12.72 -2.67
C SER A 106 26.94 11.44 -2.22
N ILE A 107 25.61 11.45 -2.16
CA ILE A 107 24.78 10.25 -1.88
C ILE A 107 25.07 9.11 -2.86
N PHE A 108 25.50 9.43 -4.09
CA PHE A 108 25.87 8.42 -5.08
C PHE A 108 27.11 7.65 -4.63
N THR A 109 28.16 8.34 -4.20
CA THR A 109 29.40 7.70 -3.73
C THR A 109 29.15 6.85 -2.50
N ASP A 110 28.33 7.34 -1.57
CA ASP A 110 28.05 6.65 -0.31
C ASP A 110 27.22 5.36 -0.49
N LEU A 111 26.40 5.26 -1.55
CA LEU A 111 25.52 4.13 -1.79
C LEU A 111 26.00 3.17 -2.89
N GLU A 112 26.99 3.53 -3.71
CA GLU A 112 27.38 2.77 -4.91
C GLU A 112 27.88 1.36 -4.61
N ALA A 113 28.53 1.14 -3.46
CA ALA A 113 29.01 -0.17 -3.06
C ALA A 113 27.88 -1.15 -2.72
N ASP A 114 26.80 -0.66 -2.13
CA ASP A 114 25.66 -1.47 -1.67
C ASP A 114 24.55 -1.57 -2.73
N TYR A 115 24.33 -0.48 -3.50
CA TYR A 115 23.24 -0.34 -4.46
C TYR A 115 23.73 0.20 -5.82
N PRO A 116 24.61 -0.54 -6.52
CA PRO A 116 25.29 -0.06 -7.72
C PRO A 116 24.32 0.27 -8.86
N LEU A 117 23.29 -0.54 -9.10
CA LEU A 117 22.33 -0.27 -10.17
C LEU A 117 21.45 0.93 -9.83
N THR A 118 21.04 1.03 -8.56
CA THR A 118 20.28 2.18 -8.08
C THR A 118 21.04 3.48 -8.32
N VAL A 119 22.31 3.55 -7.92
CA VAL A 119 23.15 4.74 -8.17
C VAL A 119 23.33 5.01 -9.66
N HIS A 120 23.63 3.97 -10.44
CA HIS A 120 23.84 4.08 -11.89
C HIS A 120 22.65 4.69 -12.62
N TYR A 121 21.43 4.21 -12.37
CA TYR A 121 20.24 4.69 -13.07
C TYR A 121 19.70 6.01 -12.50
N PHE A 122 19.85 6.28 -11.20
CA PHE A 122 19.52 7.60 -10.67
C PHE A 122 20.43 8.68 -11.27
N ARG A 123 21.72 8.42 -11.53
CA ARG A 123 22.60 9.37 -12.25
C ARG A 123 22.09 9.75 -13.65
N LYS A 124 21.23 8.93 -14.26
CA LYS A 124 20.62 9.19 -15.57
C LYS A 124 19.32 10.00 -15.49
N MET A 125 18.76 10.20 -14.29
CA MET A 125 17.54 10.97 -14.09
C MET A 125 17.87 12.47 -13.91
N PRO A 126 17.04 13.39 -14.44
CA PRO A 126 17.29 14.84 -14.38
C PRO A 126 17.58 15.41 -12.98
N GLN A 127 16.98 14.84 -11.93
CA GLN A 127 17.13 15.26 -10.53
C GLN A 127 17.59 14.10 -9.62
N GLY A 128 18.31 13.13 -10.20
CA GLY A 128 18.61 11.87 -9.56
C GLY A 128 19.27 11.96 -8.19
N GLU A 129 20.20 12.89 -7.99
CA GLU A 129 20.89 13.01 -6.71
C GLU A 129 19.92 13.43 -5.59
N ALA A 130 19.19 14.54 -5.81
CA ALA A 130 18.20 15.04 -4.87
C ALA A 130 17.04 14.05 -4.64
N ASP A 131 16.64 13.30 -5.67
CA ASP A 131 15.63 12.26 -5.55
C ASP A 131 16.14 11.06 -4.72
N LEU A 132 17.41 10.67 -4.85
CA LEU A 132 18.02 9.60 -4.06
C LEU A 132 18.23 10.01 -2.60
N GLU A 133 18.63 11.27 -2.34
CA GLU A 133 18.69 11.84 -0.98
C GLU A 133 17.32 11.80 -0.30
N ARG A 134 16.27 12.20 -1.03
CA ARG A 134 14.88 12.14 -0.54
C ARG A 134 14.46 10.71 -0.23
N LEU A 135 14.78 9.77 -1.11
CA LEU A 135 14.49 8.36 -0.89
C LEU A 135 15.17 7.83 0.36
N TYR A 136 16.48 8.07 0.50
CA TYR A 136 17.25 7.67 1.67
C TYR A 136 16.66 8.24 2.96
N TRP A 137 16.36 9.54 2.97
CA TRP A 137 15.75 10.23 4.11
C TRP A 137 14.40 9.61 4.48
N TRP A 138 13.57 9.30 3.47
CA TRP A 138 12.23 8.74 3.68
C TRP A 138 12.30 7.32 4.27
N GLU A 139 13.21 6.49 3.77
CA GLU A 139 13.47 5.17 4.32
C GLU A 139 14.01 5.23 5.75
N LYS A 140 14.96 6.15 6.02
CA LYS A 140 15.51 6.34 7.38
C LYS A 140 14.40 6.68 8.37
N ARG A 141 13.57 7.69 8.07
CA ARG A 141 12.47 8.10 8.94
C ARG A 141 11.44 6.98 9.17
N TRP A 142 11.11 6.23 8.12
CA TRP A 142 10.21 5.08 8.23
C TRP A 142 10.79 4.02 9.18
N ARG A 143 12.06 3.66 8.99
CA ARG A 143 12.77 2.68 9.83
C ARG A 143 12.83 3.13 11.30
N ASP A 144 13.10 4.40 11.56
CA ASP A 144 13.16 4.94 12.92
C ASP A 144 11.81 4.78 13.66
N SER A 145 10.71 5.00 12.94
CA SER A 145 9.35 4.82 13.47
C SER A 145 8.99 3.35 13.67
N ALA A 146 9.27 2.51 12.67
CA ALA A 146 8.96 1.08 12.69
C ALA A 146 9.80 0.27 13.70
N LYS A 147 11.00 0.75 14.06
CA LYS A 147 11.86 0.14 15.09
C LYS A 147 11.42 0.46 16.52
N ASN A 148 10.88 1.66 16.75
CA ASN A 148 10.51 2.14 18.09
C ASN A 148 9.00 2.44 18.25
N PRO A 149 8.09 1.57 17.78
CA PRO A 149 6.68 1.92 17.70
C PRO A 149 5.97 2.03 19.06
N GLN A 150 6.56 1.51 20.14
CA GLN A 150 5.99 1.57 21.50
C GLN A 150 6.28 2.89 22.23
N GLN A 151 7.29 3.65 21.82
CA GLN A 151 7.65 4.93 22.42
C GLN A 151 7.75 6.00 21.32
N PRO A 152 6.61 6.33 20.67
CA PRO A 152 6.61 7.36 19.64
C PRO A 152 7.00 8.71 20.25
N GLN A 153 7.74 9.52 19.49
CA GLN A 153 8.09 10.87 19.90
C GLN A 153 6.80 11.69 20.14
N PRO A 154 6.61 12.29 21.32
CA PRO A 154 5.43 13.10 21.58
C PRO A 154 5.48 14.39 20.75
N VAL A 155 4.44 14.60 19.95
CA VAL A 155 4.20 15.80 19.13
C VAL A 155 2.87 16.47 19.45
N ILE A 156 1.98 15.81 20.21
CA ILE A 156 0.72 16.35 20.69
C ILE A 156 0.82 16.57 22.20
N PHE A 157 0.49 17.78 22.65
CA PHE A 157 0.53 18.18 24.05
C PHE A 157 -0.79 18.86 24.44
N SER A 158 -1.41 18.43 25.54
CA SER A 158 -2.59 19.09 26.09
C SER A 158 -2.17 20.17 27.08
N SER A 159 -2.79 21.35 26.98
CA SER A 159 -2.60 22.47 27.90
C SER A 159 -3.94 22.98 28.42
N SER A 160 -3.99 23.32 29.70
CA SER A 160 -5.10 24.05 30.30
C SER A 160 -4.99 25.57 30.09
N GLU A 161 -3.81 26.06 29.74
CA GLU A 161 -3.53 27.48 29.56
C GLU A 161 -3.79 27.90 28.11
N GLU A 162 -4.70 28.85 27.93
CA GLU A 162 -4.89 29.55 26.66
C GLU A 162 -3.83 30.63 26.50
N ASN A 163 -3.16 30.65 25.34
CA ASN A 163 -2.32 31.77 24.95
C ASN A 163 -3.16 32.90 24.33
N ASP A 164 -2.71 34.15 24.48
CA ASP A 164 -3.40 35.33 23.93
C ASP A 164 -3.27 35.49 22.40
N HIS A 165 -2.60 34.55 21.73
CA HIS A 165 -2.52 34.57 20.27
C HIS A 165 -3.91 34.42 19.65
N PRO A 166 -4.24 35.24 18.63
CA PRO A 166 -5.54 35.15 17.95
C PRO A 166 -5.61 33.88 17.10
N ILE A 167 -6.83 33.33 16.96
CA ILE A 167 -7.09 32.23 16.03
C ILE A 167 -7.09 32.78 14.60
N THR A 168 -6.00 32.52 13.88
CA THR A 168 -5.79 33.01 12.51
C THR A 168 -6.55 32.18 11.48
N TYR A 169 -6.65 30.86 11.69
CA TYR A 169 -7.26 29.93 10.76
C TYR A 169 -8.34 29.08 11.42
N ASP A 170 -9.35 28.70 10.65
CA ASP A 170 -10.32 27.69 11.10
C ASP A 170 -9.71 26.29 10.98
N LEU A 171 -8.95 26.07 9.90
CA LEU A 171 -8.31 24.78 9.60
C LEU A 171 -6.83 24.97 9.26
N ILE A 172 -5.96 24.18 9.88
CA ILE A 172 -4.59 23.97 9.40
C ILE A 172 -4.48 22.52 8.93
N TYR A 173 -4.05 22.31 7.69
CA TYR A 173 -3.73 20.99 7.14
C TYR A 173 -2.21 20.80 7.14
N ILE A 174 -1.73 19.67 7.65
CA ILE A 174 -0.31 19.28 7.55
C ILE A 174 -0.21 18.12 6.55
N GLY A 175 0.40 18.37 5.39
CA GLY A 175 0.50 17.45 4.26
C GLY A 175 -0.29 17.94 3.04
N GLY A 176 0.43 18.27 1.98
CA GLY A 176 -0.05 18.93 0.76
C GLY A 176 -0.39 18.02 -0.41
N ALA A 177 -0.26 16.70 -0.25
CA ALA A 177 -0.73 15.74 -1.24
C ALA A 177 -2.25 15.54 -1.15
N LEU A 178 -2.71 14.44 -0.54
CA LEU A 178 -4.14 14.17 -0.32
C LEU A 178 -4.84 15.28 0.49
N GLY A 179 -4.12 15.94 1.40
CA GLY A 179 -4.65 17.04 2.18
C GLY A 179 -5.10 18.24 1.36
N ALA A 180 -4.43 18.53 0.23
CA ALA A 180 -4.77 19.67 -0.62
C ALA A 180 -6.16 19.56 -1.26
N ILE A 181 -6.59 18.35 -1.61
CA ILE A 181 -7.90 18.11 -2.23
C ILE A 181 -9.02 18.46 -1.24
N HIS A 182 -8.90 17.99 0.00
CA HIS A 182 -9.88 18.30 1.04
C HIS A 182 -9.79 19.76 1.50
N ALA A 183 -8.58 20.30 1.63
CA ALA A 183 -8.36 21.71 1.97
C ALA A 183 -9.01 22.66 0.95
N ALA A 184 -8.91 22.36 -0.35
CA ALA A 184 -9.57 23.14 -1.41
C ALA A 184 -11.10 23.14 -1.26
N GLN A 185 -11.69 21.98 -0.96
CA GLN A 185 -13.12 21.88 -0.72
C GLN A 185 -13.56 22.66 0.53
N MET A 186 -12.79 22.59 1.63
CA MET A 186 -13.11 23.35 2.84
C MET A 186 -12.92 24.86 2.66
N ALA A 187 -11.90 25.29 1.92
CA ALA A 187 -11.73 26.70 1.56
C ALA A 187 -12.92 27.21 0.73
N LYS A 188 -13.38 26.41 -0.24
CA LYS A 188 -14.59 26.71 -1.05
C LYS A 188 -15.87 26.86 -0.20
N LEU A 189 -15.98 26.14 0.91
CA LEU A 189 -17.07 26.30 1.88
C LEU A 189 -16.97 27.60 2.72
N GLY A 190 -15.88 28.35 2.60
CA GLY A 190 -15.66 29.64 3.26
C GLY A 190 -14.80 29.58 4.52
N TYR A 191 -14.16 28.46 4.82
CA TYR A 191 -13.25 28.35 5.97
C TYR A 191 -11.89 28.98 5.69
N ARG A 192 -11.30 29.66 6.69
CA ARG A 192 -9.92 30.15 6.62
C ARG A 192 -8.96 28.97 6.76
N VAL A 193 -8.35 28.59 5.65
CA VAL A 193 -7.49 27.39 5.56
C VAL A 193 -6.03 27.79 5.39
N LEU A 194 -5.15 27.13 6.16
CA LEU A 194 -3.72 27.09 5.90
C LEU A 194 -3.32 25.65 5.57
N LEU A 195 -2.67 25.44 4.43
CA LEU A 195 -2.04 24.18 4.07
C LEU A 195 -0.53 24.29 4.32
N VAL A 196 0.03 23.35 5.06
CA VAL A 196 1.46 23.25 5.33
C VAL A 196 2.01 22.02 4.63
N GLU A 197 3.05 22.18 3.82
CA GLU A 197 3.74 21.08 3.14
C GLU A 197 5.24 21.17 3.43
N ARG A 198 5.87 20.01 3.68
CA ARG A 198 7.30 19.93 3.99
C ARG A 198 8.17 20.09 2.75
N LEU A 199 7.67 19.67 1.60
CA LEU A 199 8.33 19.76 0.31
C LEU A 199 7.84 21.00 -0.47
N PRO A 200 8.39 21.30 -1.65
CA PRO A 200 7.73 22.22 -2.57
C PRO A 200 6.32 21.74 -2.91
N PHE A 201 5.33 22.63 -2.83
CA PHE A 201 3.93 22.26 -3.08
C PHE A 201 3.67 21.98 -4.57
N GLY A 202 2.70 21.10 -4.85
CA GLY A 202 2.20 20.87 -6.21
C GLY A 202 3.02 19.87 -7.04
N ARG A 203 3.90 19.09 -6.40
CA ARG A 203 4.63 17.99 -7.04
C ARG A 203 4.42 16.69 -6.29
N MET A 204 4.13 15.61 -7.01
CA MET A 204 3.91 14.30 -6.44
C MET A 204 5.08 13.33 -6.65
N ASN A 205 5.31 12.44 -5.67
CA ASN A 205 6.33 11.40 -5.72
C ASN A 205 5.88 10.14 -6.48
N ARG A 206 4.59 10.02 -6.82
CA ARG A 206 3.97 8.88 -7.50
C ARG A 206 2.87 9.41 -8.42
N GLU A 207 2.70 8.80 -9.57
CA GLU A 207 1.52 9.05 -10.40
C GLU A 207 0.27 8.46 -9.75
N TRP A 208 -0.87 9.02 -10.13
CA TRP A 208 -2.16 8.52 -9.73
C TRP A 208 -2.95 8.04 -10.93
N ASN A 209 -3.69 6.97 -10.67
CA ASN A 209 -4.70 6.47 -11.57
C ASN A 209 -6.04 6.45 -10.85
N ILE A 210 -7.11 6.62 -11.61
CA ILE A 210 -8.49 6.59 -11.11
C ILE A 210 -9.43 6.12 -12.22
N SER A 211 -10.67 5.77 -11.87
CA SER A 211 -11.73 5.58 -12.86
C SER A 211 -12.57 6.84 -13.03
N ARG A 212 -13.18 7.05 -14.21
CA ARG A 212 -14.16 8.13 -14.42
C ARG A 212 -15.25 8.13 -13.35
N SER A 213 -15.74 6.92 -13.02
CA SER A 213 -16.81 6.73 -12.03
C SER A 213 -16.44 7.18 -10.63
N GLU A 214 -15.16 7.13 -10.25
CA GLU A 214 -14.71 7.59 -8.95
C GLU A 214 -14.44 9.10 -8.95
N PHE A 215 -13.82 9.63 -10.01
CA PHE A 215 -13.58 11.07 -10.13
C PHE A 215 -14.88 11.88 -10.16
N GLN A 216 -15.98 11.30 -10.65
CA GLN A 216 -17.32 11.91 -10.64
C GLN A 216 -17.72 12.44 -9.26
N SER A 217 -17.25 11.84 -8.16
CA SER A 217 -17.50 12.35 -6.81
C SER A 217 -16.96 13.78 -6.61
N LEU A 218 -15.80 14.12 -7.17
CA LEU A 218 -15.24 15.48 -7.09
C LEU A 218 -16.03 16.48 -7.92
N ILE A 219 -16.60 16.04 -9.04
CA ILE A 219 -17.47 16.86 -9.89
C ILE A 219 -18.82 17.10 -9.20
N ASN A 220 -19.40 16.08 -8.59
CA ASN A 220 -20.66 16.19 -7.84
C ASN A 220 -20.53 17.14 -6.64
N LEU A 221 -19.35 17.20 -6.01
CA LEU A 221 -19.02 18.19 -4.97
C LEU A 221 -18.84 19.61 -5.51
N GLY A 222 -18.78 19.75 -6.84
CA GLY A 222 -18.43 20.95 -7.55
C GLY A 222 -16.98 21.38 -7.35
N LEU A 223 -16.11 20.53 -6.81
CA LEU A 223 -14.69 20.87 -6.64
C LEU A 223 -14.03 21.03 -8.02
N PHE A 224 -14.42 20.18 -8.96
CA PHE A 224 -14.00 20.24 -10.36
C PHE A 224 -15.22 20.28 -11.30
N THR A 225 -15.06 20.82 -12.50
CA THR A 225 -16.01 20.61 -13.61
C THR A 225 -15.63 19.39 -14.44
N ALA A 226 -16.52 18.96 -15.35
CA ALA A 226 -16.20 17.88 -16.28
C ALA A 226 -15.08 18.30 -17.24
N GLU A 227 -15.06 19.57 -17.67
CA GLU A 227 -14.02 20.14 -18.53
C GLU A 227 -12.67 20.21 -17.82
N GLU A 228 -12.65 20.65 -16.56
CA GLU A 228 -11.44 20.62 -15.74
C GLU A 228 -10.93 19.19 -15.56
N PHE A 229 -11.81 18.18 -15.51
CA PHE A 229 -11.37 16.78 -15.41
C PHE A 229 -10.72 16.28 -16.69
N GLU A 230 -11.31 16.53 -17.87
CA GLU A 230 -10.68 16.13 -19.15
C GLU A 230 -9.27 16.74 -19.30
N GLU A 231 -9.11 17.97 -18.83
CA GLU A 231 -7.83 18.67 -18.78
C GLU A 231 -6.77 18.07 -17.83
N LEU A 232 -7.18 17.18 -16.92
CA LEU A 232 -6.31 16.47 -15.99
C LEU A 232 -5.94 15.07 -16.49
N ILE A 233 -6.53 14.59 -17.58
CA ILE A 233 -6.26 13.25 -18.10
C ILE A 233 -4.97 13.29 -18.94
N PHE A 234 -3.97 12.49 -18.57
CA PHE A 234 -2.86 12.20 -19.47
C PHE A 234 -3.29 11.19 -20.53
N GLN A 235 -3.82 10.05 -20.08
CA GLN A 235 -4.28 8.96 -20.93
C GLN A 235 -5.44 8.22 -20.27
N GLU A 236 -6.34 7.72 -21.11
CA GLU A 236 -7.34 6.73 -20.74
C GLU A 236 -7.07 5.47 -21.58
N TYR A 237 -6.70 4.38 -20.90
CA TYR A 237 -6.34 3.13 -21.58
C TYR A 237 -7.55 2.20 -21.74
N ILE A 238 -7.45 1.28 -22.70
CA ILE A 238 -8.54 0.41 -23.14
C ILE A 238 -8.83 -0.68 -22.11
N ASP A 239 -7.78 -1.35 -21.62
CA ASP A 239 -7.93 -2.45 -20.68
C ASP A 239 -6.76 -2.59 -19.70
N GLY A 240 -7.09 -3.06 -18.51
CA GLY A 240 -6.16 -3.33 -17.42
C GLY A 240 -6.08 -4.82 -17.14
N PHE A 241 -4.87 -5.35 -17.02
CA PHE A 241 -4.65 -6.78 -16.81
C PHE A 241 -4.20 -7.09 -15.39
N ASN A 242 -4.76 -8.15 -14.82
CA ASN A 242 -4.34 -8.71 -13.54
C ASN A 242 -3.94 -10.17 -13.75
N LYS A 243 -2.67 -10.49 -13.52
CA LYS A 243 -2.12 -11.84 -13.71
C LYS A 243 -0.92 -12.10 -12.82
N PHE A 244 -0.97 -13.19 -12.08
CA PHE A 244 0.13 -13.60 -11.21
C PHE A 244 0.85 -14.81 -11.79
N PHE A 245 2.19 -14.81 -11.68
CA PHE A 245 3.05 -15.90 -12.13
C PHE A 245 2.53 -17.24 -11.61
N ASP A 246 2.29 -18.19 -12.51
CA ASP A 246 1.74 -19.49 -12.17
C ASP A 246 2.52 -20.66 -12.80
N GLY A 247 3.73 -20.37 -13.28
CA GLY A 247 4.63 -21.36 -13.90
C GLY A 247 4.91 -22.55 -12.98
N ASN A 248 4.98 -22.31 -11.67
CA ASN A 248 5.20 -23.31 -10.63
C ASN A 248 3.95 -23.65 -9.79
N ASN A 249 2.78 -23.10 -10.14
CA ASN A 249 1.55 -23.41 -9.44
C ASN A 249 1.05 -24.82 -9.77
N PRO A 250 0.36 -25.49 -8.82
CA PRO A 250 -0.43 -26.67 -9.14
C PRO A 250 -1.41 -26.36 -10.30
N PRO A 251 -1.65 -27.30 -11.24
CA PRO A 251 -2.47 -27.02 -12.43
C PRO A 251 -3.87 -26.46 -12.14
N HIS A 252 -4.51 -26.89 -11.05
CA HIS A 252 -5.83 -26.41 -10.64
C HIS A 252 -5.83 -25.04 -9.95
N LEU A 253 -4.66 -24.46 -9.69
CA LEU A 253 -4.46 -23.13 -9.09
C LEU A 253 -3.80 -22.15 -10.07
N LYS A 254 -3.86 -22.47 -11.36
CA LYS A 254 -3.62 -21.51 -12.45
C LYS A 254 -4.91 -20.76 -12.74
N ALA A 255 -4.78 -19.56 -13.31
CA ALA A 255 -5.92 -18.70 -13.62
C ALA A 255 -5.75 -18.05 -14.99
N GLU A 256 -6.87 -17.71 -15.62
CA GLU A 256 -6.84 -16.80 -16.77
C GLU A 256 -6.51 -15.37 -16.33
N ILE A 257 -6.24 -14.51 -17.31
CA ILE A 257 -6.04 -13.08 -17.08
C ILE A 257 -7.38 -12.47 -16.65
N LEU A 258 -7.39 -11.68 -15.58
CA LEU A 258 -8.54 -10.86 -15.22
C LEU A 258 -8.42 -9.49 -15.89
N HIS A 259 -9.42 -9.19 -16.72
CA HIS A 259 -9.59 -7.92 -17.44
C HIS A 259 -10.38 -6.92 -16.60
N THR A 260 -9.93 -5.67 -16.56
CA THR A 260 -10.52 -4.60 -15.74
C THR A 260 -10.50 -3.26 -16.47
N PRO A 261 -11.33 -3.07 -17.51
CA PRO A 261 -11.22 -1.93 -18.43
C PRO A 261 -11.57 -0.57 -17.80
N THR A 262 -12.27 -0.56 -16.67
CA THR A 262 -12.70 0.68 -16.01
C THR A 262 -12.10 0.84 -14.60
N VAL A 263 -11.07 0.07 -14.27
CA VAL A 263 -10.36 0.14 -12.98
C VAL A 263 -9.05 0.85 -13.21
N LEU A 264 -8.79 1.96 -12.50
CA LEU A 264 -7.54 2.72 -12.61
C LEU A 264 -7.20 3.10 -14.07
N ASN A 265 -8.21 3.18 -14.94
CA ASN A 265 -8.06 3.26 -16.38
C ASN A 265 -7.64 4.65 -16.88
N ILE A 266 -7.73 5.66 -16.01
CA ILE A 266 -7.28 7.01 -16.28
C ILE A 266 -6.02 7.30 -15.50
N ALA A 267 -4.94 7.57 -16.23
CA ALA A 267 -3.75 8.20 -15.69
C ALA A 267 -3.97 9.71 -15.60
N ILE A 268 -3.85 10.28 -14.40
CA ILE A 268 -4.09 11.70 -14.17
C ILE A 268 -2.79 12.48 -14.00
N ASN A 269 -2.79 13.70 -14.51
CA ASN A 269 -1.79 14.72 -14.21
C ASN A 269 -1.93 15.16 -12.76
N SER A 270 -1.25 14.43 -11.88
CA SER A 270 -1.32 14.61 -10.43
C SER A 270 -0.77 15.97 -10.01
N ASP A 271 0.27 16.46 -10.68
CA ASP A 271 0.86 17.77 -10.42
C ASP A 271 -0.14 18.89 -10.78
N LYS A 272 -0.77 18.82 -11.96
CA LYS A 272 -1.83 19.76 -12.36
C LYS A 272 -3.04 19.69 -11.44
N LEU A 273 -3.44 18.50 -10.99
CA LEU A 273 -4.53 18.32 -10.02
C LEU A 273 -4.22 19.04 -8.71
N LEU A 274 -3.01 18.86 -8.15
CA LEU A 274 -2.58 19.50 -6.91
C LEU A 274 -2.45 21.01 -7.08
N GLN A 275 -1.90 21.49 -8.19
CA GLN A 275 -1.80 22.92 -8.51
C GLN A 275 -3.19 23.57 -8.64
N SER A 276 -4.13 22.91 -9.30
CA SER A 276 -5.52 23.35 -9.39
C SER A 276 -6.20 23.40 -8.01
N CYS A 277 -5.96 22.41 -7.15
CA CYS A 277 -6.42 22.45 -5.75
C CYS A 277 -5.79 23.63 -5.00
N GLY A 278 -4.48 23.86 -5.17
CA GLY A 278 -3.78 24.97 -4.53
C GLY A 278 -4.30 26.33 -4.96
N LYS A 279 -4.56 26.49 -6.27
CA LYS A 279 -5.21 27.68 -6.82
C LYS A 279 -6.60 27.88 -6.22
N LYS A 280 -7.43 26.84 -6.14
CA LYS A 280 -8.76 26.92 -5.51
C LYS A 280 -8.66 27.31 -4.01
N ILE A 281 -7.67 26.81 -3.27
CA ILE A 281 -7.41 27.24 -1.88
C ILE A 281 -7.15 28.75 -1.84
N GLN A 282 -6.25 29.26 -2.69
CA GLN A 282 -5.86 30.68 -2.73
C GLN A 282 -6.99 31.60 -3.21
N ASP A 283 -7.73 31.19 -4.25
CA ASP A 283 -8.87 31.93 -4.80
C ASP A 283 -9.99 32.09 -3.76
N HIS A 284 -10.09 31.16 -2.79
CA HIS A 284 -10.98 31.24 -1.64
C HIS A 284 -10.32 31.82 -0.36
N GLY A 285 -9.17 32.50 -0.50
CA GLY A 285 -8.51 33.23 0.59
C GLY A 285 -7.67 32.39 1.55
N GLY A 286 -7.50 31.09 1.27
CA GLY A 286 -6.57 30.23 1.99
C GLY A 286 -5.11 30.51 1.65
N LYS A 287 -4.19 29.97 2.46
CA LYS A 287 -2.75 30.09 2.25
C LYS A 287 -2.09 28.72 2.16
N ILE A 288 -0.99 28.66 1.42
CA ILE A 288 -0.12 27.50 1.32
C ILE A 288 1.25 27.92 1.82
N LEU A 289 1.78 27.16 2.77
CA LEU A 289 3.11 27.33 3.34
C LEU A 289 3.88 26.03 3.08
N ASP A 290 4.59 26.00 1.97
CA ASP A 290 5.41 24.86 1.58
C ASP A 290 6.81 24.94 2.21
N GLN A 291 7.64 23.92 1.99
CA GLN A 291 8.99 23.81 2.59
C GLN A 291 9.00 24.03 4.11
N THR A 292 7.97 23.55 4.79
CA THR A 292 7.72 23.81 6.21
C THR A 292 7.41 22.52 6.95
N GLU A 293 8.22 22.24 7.97
CA GLU A 293 8.09 21.03 8.77
C GLU A 293 7.19 21.27 9.99
N PHE A 294 6.26 20.33 10.24
CA PHE A 294 5.50 20.28 11.47
C PHE A 294 6.36 19.71 12.62
N ILE A 295 6.39 20.43 13.75
CA ILE A 295 7.16 20.04 14.93
C ILE A 295 6.24 19.50 16.02
N LYS A 296 5.23 20.27 16.42
CA LYS A 296 4.28 19.88 17.48
C LYS A 296 2.96 20.66 17.42
N ALA A 297 1.97 20.15 18.14
CA ALA A 297 0.68 20.78 18.38
C ALA A 297 0.39 20.85 19.88
N ASP A 298 0.14 22.05 20.39
CA ASP A 298 -0.32 22.31 21.75
C ASP A 298 -1.84 22.60 21.73
N ILE A 299 -2.62 21.81 22.47
CA ILE A 299 -4.08 21.74 22.37
C ILE A 299 -4.74 22.30 23.62
N THR A 300 -5.70 23.20 23.42
CA THR A 300 -6.58 23.72 24.49
C THR A 300 -8.03 23.36 24.20
N ALA A 301 -8.93 23.73 25.13
CA ALA A 301 -10.37 23.51 24.95
C ALA A 301 -10.93 24.20 23.70
N ASN A 302 -10.36 25.34 23.27
CA ASN A 302 -10.88 26.16 22.17
C ASN A 302 -9.98 26.27 20.93
N SER A 303 -8.75 25.75 20.97
CA SER A 303 -7.79 25.95 19.87
C SER A 303 -6.66 24.93 19.83
N VAL A 304 -5.92 24.96 18.72
CA VAL A 304 -4.62 24.28 18.57
C VAL A 304 -3.58 25.33 18.17
N THR A 305 -2.46 25.36 18.88
CA THR A 305 -1.25 26.09 18.48
C THR A 305 -0.28 25.12 17.83
N VAL A 306 0.03 25.35 16.55
CA VAL A 306 0.92 24.51 15.75
C VAL A 306 2.28 25.17 15.68
N THR A 307 3.32 24.47 16.12
CA THR A 307 4.72 24.89 15.94
C THR A 307 5.26 24.31 14.65
N LEU A 308 5.74 25.20 13.78
CA LEU A 308 6.28 24.89 12.46
C LEU A 308 7.73 25.37 12.36
N ASN A 309 8.53 24.69 11.54
CA ASN A 309 9.88 25.07 11.18
C ASN A 309 9.93 25.37 9.68
N HIS A 310 10.10 26.64 9.31
CA HIS A 310 10.28 27.07 7.93
C HIS A 310 11.74 27.47 7.72
N SER A 311 12.51 26.63 7.02
CA SER A 311 13.94 26.91 6.71
C SER A 311 14.81 27.23 7.94
N GLY A 312 14.53 26.64 9.10
CA GLY A 312 15.24 26.88 10.36
C GLY A 312 14.56 27.90 11.27
N GLU A 313 13.57 28.64 10.79
CA GLU A 313 12.79 29.59 11.58
C GLU A 313 11.57 28.92 12.22
N ILE A 314 11.51 28.97 13.55
CA ILE A 314 10.37 28.45 14.31
C ILE A 314 9.27 29.50 14.36
N GLN A 315 8.08 29.12 13.91
CA GLN A 315 6.87 29.95 14.00
C GLN A 315 5.73 29.17 14.66
N GLN A 316 4.83 29.89 15.33
CA GLN A 316 3.64 29.35 15.98
C GLN A 316 2.39 29.94 15.35
N ILE A 317 1.47 29.07 14.92
CA ILE A 317 0.22 29.47 14.27
C ILE A 317 -0.95 28.81 14.99
N LYS A 318 -1.96 29.61 15.36
CA LYS A 318 -3.14 29.14 16.08
C LYS A 318 -4.34 28.92 15.16
N CYS A 319 -5.06 27.83 15.38
CA CYS A 319 -6.26 27.46 14.63
C CYS A 319 -7.36 26.84 15.49
N ARG A 320 -8.56 26.65 14.92
CA ARG A 320 -9.66 25.93 15.59
C ARG A 320 -9.49 24.42 15.55
N LEU A 321 -9.03 23.89 14.42
CA LEU A 321 -8.85 22.46 14.16
C LEU A 321 -7.61 22.19 13.29
N LEU A 322 -6.81 21.20 13.70
CA LEU A 322 -5.68 20.68 12.94
C LEU A 322 -6.08 19.40 12.18
N ILE A 323 -5.79 19.37 10.89
CA ILE A 323 -5.98 18.20 10.02
C ILE A 323 -4.63 17.55 9.73
N ASP A 324 -4.46 16.31 10.19
CA ASP A 324 -3.29 15.49 9.89
C ASP A 324 -3.48 14.76 8.55
N ALA A 325 -2.71 15.17 7.55
CA ALA A 325 -2.66 14.59 6.21
C ALA A 325 -1.22 14.21 5.81
N MET A 326 -0.33 13.95 6.78
CA MET A 326 1.10 13.66 6.55
C MET A 326 1.38 12.25 5.97
N GLY A 327 0.34 11.45 5.79
CA GLY A 327 0.45 10.07 5.28
C GLY A 327 1.23 9.15 6.22
N SER A 328 2.02 8.25 5.65
CA SER A 328 2.84 7.28 6.42
C SER A 328 3.91 7.93 7.31
N ALA A 329 4.20 9.22 7.10
CA ALA A 329 5.17 9.98 7.88
C ALA A 329 4.58 10.69 9.11
N SER A 330 3.27 10.53 9.36
CA SER A 330 2.55 11.20 10.45
C SER A 330 3.03 10.75 11.83
N ALA A 331 3.71 11.66 12.54
CA ALA A 331 4.05 11.47 13.96
C ALA A 331 2.80 11.49 14.86
N ILE A 332 1.73 12.20 14.46
CA ILE A 332 0.44 12.22 15.16
C ILE A 332 -0.18 10.81 15.14
N ALA A 333 -0.22 10.16 13.98
CA ALA A 333 -0.75 8.81 13.85
C ALA A 333 0.01 7.80 14.72
N TRP A 334 1.35 7.92 14.75
CA TRP A 334 2.21 7.11 15.63
C TRP A 334 1.94 7.36 17.11
N GLN A 335 1.83 8.62 17.54
CA GLN A 335 1.52 8.94 18.94
C GLN A 335 0.14 8.41 19.37
N LEU A 336 -0.87 8.49 18.50
CA LEU A 336 -2.23 8.07 18.84
C LEU A 336 -2.43 6.55 18.85
N ASN A 337 -1.66 5.78 18.05
CA ASN A 337 -1.93 4.36 17.82
C ASN A 337 -0.74 3.42 18.12
N GLY A 338 0.47 3.94 18.39
CA GLY A 338 1.66 3.17 18.75
C GLY A 338 2.02 2.07 17.74
N VAL A 339 2.20 0.83 18.22
CA VAL A 339 2.48 -0.38 17.41
C VAL A 339 1.47 -0.67 16.31
N ARG A 340 0.26 -0.14 16.44
CA ARG A 340 -0.79 -0.29 15.44
C ARG A 340 -1.07 1.01 14.71
N ALA A 341 -0.09 1.91 14.65
CA ALA A 341 -0.10 3.05 13.75
C ALA A 341 -0.23 2.58 12.30
N PHE A 342 0.42 1.48 11.93
CA PHE A 342 0.16 0.77 10.69
C PHE A 342 0.36 -0.73 10.97
N ASP A 343 -0.62 -1.58 10.63
CA ASP A 343 -0.49 -3.04 10.77
C ASP A 343 0.28 -3.65 9.58
N SER A 344 0.32 -2.94 8.45
CA SER A 344 1.05 -3.30 7.23
C SER A 344 1.52 -2.07 6.45
N VAL A 345 2.46 -2.28 5.54
CA VAL A 345 2.94 -1.27 4.60
C VAL A 345 3.20 -1.90 3.23
N CYS A 346 3.09 -1.13 2.15
CA CYS A 346 3.68 -1.46 0.85
C CYS A 346 4.82 -0.50 0.54
N PRO A 347 6.08 -0.91 0.73
CA PRO A 347 7.20 -0.22 0.15
C PRO A 347 7.04 -0.31 -1.38
N THR A 348 7.09 0.85 -2.04
CA THR A 348 6.82 1.00 -3.47
C THR A 348 7.92 1.82 -4.10
N VAL A 349 8.47 1.32 -5.20
CA VAL A 349 9.50 1.99 -6.02
C VAL A 349 9.07 1.94 -7.49
N GLY A 350 9.73 2.70 -8.36
CA GLY A 350 9.31 2.78 -9.74
C GLY A 350 9.93 3.95 -10.49
N ALA A 351 9.48 4.17 -11.72
CA ALA A 351 9.91 5.31 -12.52
C ALA A 351 8.89 5.67 -13.60
N VAL A 352 8.92 6.93 -14.00
CA VAL A 352 8.37 7.37 -15.29
C VAL A 352 9.49 7.31 -16.33
N VAL A 353 9.20 6.70 -17.47
CA VAL A 353 10.21 6.30 -18.46
C VAL A 353 9.64 6.33 -19.88
N GLU A 354 10.46 6.70 -20.85
CA GLU A 354 10.17 6.61 -22.29
C GLU A 354 11.14 5.68 -23.01
N GLY A 355 10.76 5.25 -24.22
CA GLY A 355 11.65 4.54 -25.14
C GLY A 355 11.44 3.03 -25.18
N PHE A 356 10.37 2.51 -24.59
CA PHE A 356 9.95 1.13 -24.79
C PHE A 356 9.49 0.91 -26.23
N ASP A 357 9.87 -0.23 -26.81
CA ASP A 357 9.35 -0.65 -28.11
C ASP A 357 7.85 -0.98 -27.99
N PRO A 358 6.98 -0.52 -28.90
CA PRO A 358 5.56 -0.87 -28.88
C PRO A 358 5.26 -2.38 -28.89
N VAL A 359 6.17 -3.21 -29.40
CA VAL A 359 6.08 -4.68 -29.35
C VAL A 359 6.30 -5.22 -27.94
N VAL A 360 7.12 -4.52 -27.13
CA VAL A 360 7.35 -4.83 -25.72
C VAL A 360 6.20 -4.33 -24.86
N TRP A 361 5.66 -3.14 -25.18
CA TRP A 361 4.53 -2.55 -24.47
C TRP A 361 3.60 -1.76 -25.40
N ASP A 362 2.32 -2.12 -25.41
CA ASP A 362 1.26 -1.33 -26.05
C ASP A 362 0.63 -0.35 -25.05
N SER A 363 0.80 0.95 -25.28
CA SER A 363 0.35 2.03 -24.39
C SER A 363 -1.17 2.14 -24.26
N HIS A 364 -1.94 1.38 -25.02
CA HIS A 364 -3.39 1.27 -24.85
C HIS A 364 -3.79 0.32 -23.72
N TYR A 365 -2.84 -0.34 -23.06
CA TYR A 365 -3.10 -1.29 -21.98
C TYR A 365 -2.26 -0.98 -20.74
N GLY A 366 -2.78 -1.39 -19.58
CA GLY A 366 -2.10 -1.32 -18.29
C GLY A 366 -1.95 -2.70 -17.66
N ASP A 367 -0.88 -2.89 -16.88
CA ASP A 367 -0.80 -4.01 -15.93
C ASP A 367 -1.21 -3.46 -14.56
N VAL A 368 -2.40 -3.84 -14.10
CA VAL A 368 -2.95 -3.37 -12.84
C VAL A 368 -2.33 -4.14 -11.67
N LEU A 369 -2.19 -5.46 -11.77
CA LEU A 369 -1.48 -6.27 -10.79
C LEU A 369 -0.80 -7.45 -11.48
N ASN A 370 0.52 -7.44 -11.54
CA ASN A 370 1.30 -8.50 -12.17
C ASN A 370 2.37 -9.07 -11.24
N SER A 371 2.61 -10.37 -11.23
CA SER A 371 3.86 -10.92 -10.67
C SER A 371 4.68 -11.63 -11.75
N HIS A 372 5.96 -11.28 -11.82
CA HIS A 372 6.92 -11.86 -12.77
C HIS A 372 7.42 -13.26 -12.33
N GLY A 373 7.44 -13.50 -11.02
CA GLY A 373 7.84 -14.80 -10.48
C GLY A 373 7.33 -15.05 -9.07
N ASP A 374 7.87 -16.11 -8.47
CA ASP A 374 7.54 -16.55 -7.11
C ASP A 374 8.20 -15.67 -6.03
N ILE A 375 7.97 -16.01 -4.77
CA ILE A 375 8.52 -15.28 -3.61
C ILE A 375 10.03 -15.10 -3.76
N SER A 376 10.47 -13.86 -3.64
CA SER A 376 11.86 -13.40 -3.79
C SER A 376 12.34 -12.67 -2.54
N LYS A 377 13.38 -13.22 -1.89
CA LYS A 377 13.91 -12.80 -0.58
C LYS A 377 12.81 -12.55 0.45
N GLY A 378 11.88 -13.49 0.59
CA GLY A 378 10.75 -13.40 1.52
C GLY A 378 9.74 -12.30 1.16
N ARG A 379 9.59 -11.96 -0.12
CA ARG A 379 8.63 -10.96 -0.61
C ARG A 379 7.93 -11.47 -1.85
N GLN A 380 6.61 -11.30 -1.95
CA GLN A 380 5.94 -11.45 -3.24
C GLN A 380 5.97 -10.10 -3.94
N LEU A 381 6.87 -9.97 -4.92
CA LEU A 381 6.99 -8.76 -5.74
C LEU A 381 5.81 -8.68 -6.71
N ILE A 382 5.21 -7.49 -6.78
CA ILE A 382 4.09 -7.15 -7.64
C ILE A 382 4.46 -5.90 -8.45
N TRP A 383 4.11 -5.94 -9.72
CA TRP A 383 4.37 -4.94 -10.73
C TRP A 383 3.07 -4.27 -11.16
N GLU A 384 3.15 -2.96 -11.35
CA GLU A 384 2.06 -2.08 -11.79
C GLU A 384 2.59 -1.17 -12.90
N LEU A 385 1.88 -1.06 -14.01
CA LEU A 385 2.39 -0.35 -15.18
C LEU A 385 1.25 0.34 -15.91
N PHE A 386 1.39 1.64 -16.10
CA PHE A 386 0.35 2.49 -16.65
C PHE A 386 0.91 3.44 -17.71
N PRO A 387 0.13 3.76 -18.76
CA PRO A 387 0.51 4.85 -19.67
C PRO A 387 0.53 6.19 -18.93
N GLY A 388 1.47 7.05 -19.31
CA GLY A 388 1.64 8.41 -18.79
C GLY A 388 1.41 9.48 -19.86
N GLU A 389 2.05 10.63 -19.70
CA GLU A 389 1.96 11.73 -20.67
C GLU A 389 2.64 11.35 -22.00
N GLY A 390 1.94 11.54 -23.12
CA GLY A 390 2.52 11.29 -24.44
C GLY A 390 2.99 9.84 -24.66
N LYS A 391 4.31 9.62 -24.63
CA LYS A 391 4.94 8.29 -24.78
C LYS A 391 5.52 7.75 -23.47
N GLU A 392 5.31 8.48 -22.38
CA GLU A 392 5.76 8.06 -21.06
C GLU A 392 4.96 6.84 -20.59
N LEU A 393 5.65 5.97 -19.87
CA LEU A 393 5.07 4.86 -19.13
C LEU A 393 5.50 5.01 -17.67
N THR A 394 4.59 4.70 -16.76
CA THR A 394 4.86 4.69 -15.32
C THR A 394 4.92 3.25 -14.85
N PHE A 395 6.03 2.90 -14.22
CA PHE A 395 6.30 1.57 -13.69
C PHE A 395 6.36 1.62 -12.18
N TYR A 396 5.80 0.61 -11.53
CA TYR A 396 5.89 0.39 -10.10
C TYR A 396 6.29 -1.06 -9.80
N LEU A 397 7.09 -1.22 -8.76
CA LEU A 397 7.36 -2.47 -8.07
C LEU A 397 7.04 -2.26 -6.60
N PHE A 398 6.24 -3.15 -6.02
CA PHE A 398 5.87 -3.12 -4.61
C PHE A 398 5.67 -4.52 -4.05
N HIS A 399 5.53 -4.62 -2.73
CA HIS A 399 5.07 -5.85 -2.09
C HIS A 399 4.32 -5.53 -0.79
N TYR A 400 3.42 -6.44 -0.43
CA TYR A 400 2.71 -6.39 0.84
C TYR A 400 3.71 -6.75 1.94
N HIS A 401 3.79 -5.92 2.98
CA HIS A 401 4.79 -6.07 4.02
C HIS A 401 4.22 -5.90 5.43
N GLN A 402 4.72 -6.73 6.35
CA GLN A 402 4.44 -6.59 7.76
C GLN A 402 5.33 -5.49 8.36
N VAL A 403 4.75 -4.53 9.07
CA VAL A 403 5.56 -3.59 9.87
C VAL A 403 6.23 -4.35 11.01
N HIS A 404 7.56 -4.46 10.97
CA HIS A 404 8.34 -5.22 11.94
C HIS A 404 9.67 -4.53 12.27
N PRO A 405 10.11 -4.44 13.55
CA PRO A 405 11.37 -3.77 13.91
C PRO A 405 12.61 -4.34 13.20
N ASP A 406 12.71 -5.68 13.11
CA ASP A 406 13.85 -6.35 12.46
C ASP A 406 13.81 -6.28 10.92
N ASN A 407 12.62 -6.07 10.34
CA ASN A 407 12.45 -5.95 8.90
C ASN A 407 11.40 -4.85 8.61
N PRO A 408 11.78 -3.56 8.65
CA PRO A 408 10.84 -2.48 8.44
C PRO A 408 10.29 -2.37 7.01
N GLY A 409 10.91 -3.04 6.04
CA GLY A 409 10.73 -2.76 4.60
C GLY A 409 11.73 -1.71 4.11
N SER A 410 12.17 -1.83 2.86
CA SER A 410 13.27 -1.05 2.29
C SER A 410 12.95 -0.59 0.88
N LEU A 411 13.15 0.69 0.59
CA LEU A 411 13.03 1.28 -0.74
C LEU A 411 14.33 1.10 -1.52
N LEU A 412 15.50 1.25 -0.88
CA LEU A 412 16.81 1.09 -1.52
C LEU A 412 16.98 -0.33 -2.09
N GLU A 413 16.74 -1.35 -1.26
CA GLU A 413 16.80 -2.75 -1.69
C GLU A 413 15.82 -3.04 -2.83
N MET A 414 14.66 -2.39 -2.80
CA MET A 414 13.65 -2.51 -3.84
C MET A 414 14.02 -1.83 -5.14
N TYR A 415 14.70 -0.67 -5.14
CA TYR A 415 15.21 -0.08 -6.38
C TYR A 415 16.29 -0.94 -7.01
N GLU A 416 17.14 -1.55 -6.19
CA GLU A 416 18.12 -2.49 -6.70
C GLU A 416 17.42 -3.70 -7.33
N ASP A 417 16.28 -4.15 -6.76
CA ASP A 417 15.47 -5.22 -7.36
C ASP A 417 14.81 -4.73 -8.66
N PHE A 418 14.22 -3.54 -8.65
CA PHE A 418 13.57 -2.93 -9.81
C PHE A 418 14.50 -2.86 -11.02
N PHE A 419 15.70 -2.30 -10.87
CA PHE A 419 16.65 -2.17 -11.98
C PHE A 419 17.27 -3.51 -12.40
N THR A 420 17.41 -4.46 -11.48
CA THR A 420 17.89 -5.82 -11.82
C THR A 420 16.84 -6.58 -12.62
N ILE A 421 15.56 -6.47 -12.25
CA ILE A 421 14.48 -7.32 -12.75
C ILE A 421 13.87 -6.76 -14.03
N LEU A 422 13.81 -5.43 -14.20
CA LEU A 422 13.17 -4.79 -15.35
C LEU A 422 13.60 -5.36 -16.72
N PRO A 423 14.91 -5.56 -17.03
CA PRO A 423 15.31 -6.17 -18.30
C PRO A 423 14.75 -7.59 -18.49
N GLU A 424 14.64 -8.36 -17.41
CA GLU A 424 14.13 -9.73 -17.43
C GLU A 424 12.61 -9.78 -17.59
N TYR A 425 11.91 -8.89 -16.89
CA TYR A 425 10.45 -8.80 -16.89
C TYR A 425 9.90 -8.27 -18.23
N ARG A 426 10.55 -7.26 -18.82
CA ARG A 426 10.08 -6.60 -20.04
C ARG A 426 10.92 -6.87 -21.27
N GLN A 427 11.96 -7.70 -21.19
CA GLN A 427 12.83 -7.99 -22.32
C GLN A 427 13.35 -6.71 -22.98
N CYS A 428 13.71 -5.72 -22.15
CA CYS A 428 14.16 -4.41 -22.59
C CYS A 428 15.63 -4.20 -22.22
N ASP A 429 16.27 -3.24 -22.90
CA ASP A 429 17.60 -2.76 -22.56
C ASP A 429 17.47 -1.42 -21.80
N PRO A 430 17.63 -1.40 -20.47
CA PRO A 430 17.39 -0.18 -19.70
C PRO A 430 18.42 0.93 -19.98
N GLU A 431 19.53 0.61 -20.65
CA GLU A 431 20.49 1.61 -21.11
C GLU A 431 19.96 2.48 -22.25
N LYS A 432 18.97 1.98 -23.01
CA LYS A 432 18.33 2.71 -24.13
C LYS A 432 17.10 3.51 -23.71
N LEU A 433 16.67 3.36 -22.47
CA LEU A 433 15.49 4.04 -21.95
C LEU A 433 15.82 5.47 -21.51
N THR A 434 14.84 6.36 -21.63
CA THR A 434 14.93 7.73 -21.11
C THR A 434 14.22 7.81 -19.77
N TRP A 435 14.99 7.95 -18.69
CA TRP A 435 14.49 8.00 -17.33
C TRP A 435 14.04 9.42 -16.96
N LYS A 436 12.75 9.62 -16.71
CA LYS A 436 12.16 10.97 -16.48
C LYS A 436 12.20 11.35 -15.02
N LYS A 437 11.66 10.48 -14.15
CA LYS A 437 11.69 10.66 -12.70
C LYS A 437 11.52 9.33 -11.97
N PRO A 438 12.12 9.17 -10.78
CA PRO A 438 11.84 8.04 -9.91
C PRO A 438 10.48 8.24 -9.21
N THR A 439 9.81 7.15 -8.88
CA THR A 439 8.58 7.17 -8.08
C THR A 439 8.73 6.28 -6.85
N PHE A 440 8.40 6.76 -5.66
CA PHE A 440 8.58 5.95 -4.45
C PHE A 440 7.73 6.40 -3.28
N GLY A 441 7.54 5.48 -2.33
CA GLY A 441 6.90 5.78 -1.06
C GLY A 441 6.53 4.53 -0.26
N TYR A 442 6.00 4.76 0.93
CA TYR A 442 5.38 3.74 1.76
C TYR A 442 3.88 3.96 1.76
N ILE A 443 3.12 2.95 1.33
CA ILE A 443 1.65 3.00 1.38
C ILE A 443 1.19 2.25 2.63
N PRO A 444 0.59 2.94 3.62
CA PRO A 444 0.21 2.29 4.87
C PRO A 444 -1.10 1.50 4.73
N GLY A 445 -1.25 0.45 5.55
CA GLY A 445 -2.50 -0.28 5.75
C GLY A 445 -2.75 -0.59 7.23
N HIS A 446 -4.02 -0.60 7.62
CA HIS A 446 -4.48 -0.93 8.97
C HIS A 446 -5.50 -2.06 8.95
N PHE A 447 -5.37 -3.01 9.87
CA PHE A 447 -6.23 -4.20 9.97
C PHE A 447 -7.33 -3.97 10.98
N SER A 448 -8.30 -3.13 10.57
CA SER A 448 -9.43 -2.71 11.38
C SER A 448 -10.33 -3.91 11.74
N THR A 449 -10.56 -4.12 13.04
CA THR A 449 -11.50 -5.13 13.57
C THR A 449 -12.91 -4.59 13.79
N GLY A 450 -13.09 -3.27 13.67
CA GLY A 450 -14.36 -2.58 13.74
C GLY A 450 -14.13 -1.08 13.62
N LYS A 451 -15.23 -0.29 13.57
CA LYS A 451 -15.16 1.17 13.43
C LYS A 451 -14.12 1.77 14.38
N LYS A 452 -14.27 1.63 15.71
CA LYS A 452 -13.42 2.36 16.68
C LYS A 452 -12.01 1.80 16.91
N ASP A 453 -11.57 0.78 16.18
CA ASP A 453 -10.25 0.16 16.40
C ASP A 453 -9.08 1.09 16.06
N ARG A 454 -9.26 1.93 15.04
CA ARG A 454 -8.28 2.93 14.60
C ARG A 454 -8.64 4.30 15.18
N ILE A 455 -7.76 4.88 16.00
CA ILE A 455 -7.93 6.23 16.53
C ILE A 455 -7.47 7.23 15.46
N VAL A 456 -8.42 8.00 14.93
CA VAL A 456 -8.16 9.02 13.89
C VAL A 456 -8.37 10.44 14.40
N SER A 457 -8.75 10.60 15.67
CA SER A 457 -9.11 11.88 16.24
C SER A 457 -8.54 12.07 17.64
N PHE A 458 -8.26 13.32 17.95
CA PHE A 458 -7.99 13.84 19.30
C PHE A 458 -8.78 15.15 19.44
N ASP A 459 -8.89 15.72 20.63
CA ASP A 459 -9.51 17.04 20.80
C ASP A 459 -8.85 18.03 19.82
N ARG A 460 -9.66 18.58 18.91
CA ARG A 460 -9.24 19.51 17.86
C ARG A 460 -8.16 19.00 16.88
N ILE A 461 -8.00 17.68 16.75
CA ILE A 461 -7.18 17.06 15.71
C ILE A 461 -7.99 15.98 14.98
N LEU A 462 -7.92 15.96 13.65
CA LEU A 462 -8.50 14.91 12.82
C LEU A 462 -7.51 14.44 11.75
N ALA A 463 -7.30 13.13 11.64
CA ALA A 463 -6.51 12.52 10.57
C ALA A 463 -7.36 12.19 9.34
N ILE A 464 -6.81 12.40 8.14
CA ILE A 464 -7.40 12.01 6.86
C ILE A 464 -6.38 11.30 5.95
N GLY A 465 -6.86 10.69 4.87
CA GLY A 465 -6.02 10.01 3.89
C GLY A 465 -5.15 8.92 4.53
N ASP A 466 -3.90 8.82 4.06
CA ASP A 466 -2.96 7.78 4.51
C ASP A 466 -2.57 7.90 5.99
N ALA A 467 -2.68 9.08 6.62
CA ALA A 467 -2.45 9.23 8.06
C ALA A 467 -3.54 8.52 8.88
N ALA A 468 -4.79 8.63 8.43
CA ALA A 468 -5.92 7.90 9.02
C ALA A 468 -5.81 6.39 8.78
N SER A 469 -5.26 5.96 7.64
CA SER A 469 -5.10 4.56 7.22
C SER A 469 -6.42 3.77 7.26
N LEU A 470 -7.49 4.37 6.72
CA LEU A 470 -8.82 3.75 6.62
C LEU A 470 -9.15 3.23 5.21
N GLN A 471 -8.22 3.37 4.26
CA GLN A 471 -8.32 2.81 2.91
C GLN A 471 -8.21 1.28 2.90
N SER A 472 -8.52 0.70 1.74
CA SER A 472 -8.39 -0.73 1.51
C SER A 472 -6.93 -1.19 1.55
N PRO A 473 -6.61 -2.16 2.42
CA PRO A 473 -5.29 -2.75 2.44
C PRO A 473 -5.09 -3.74 1.29
N LEU A 474 -6.10 -4.01 0.44
CA LEU A 474 -6.02 -5.00 -0.65
C LEU A 474 -5.61 -4.38 -1.99
N ILE A 475 -5.98 -3.14 -2.26
CA ILE A 475 -5.63 -2.44 -3.51
C ILE A 475 -4.87 -1.14 -3.26
N PHE A 476 -4.69 -0.75 -1.99
CA PHE A 476 -3.84 0.36 -1.54
C PHE A 476 -4.04 1.72 -2.25
N THR A 477 -5.26 2.01 -2.70
CA THR A 477 -5.60 3.27 -3.34
C THR A 477 -5.92 4.37 -2.31
N GLY A 478 -4.90 5.00 -1.71
CA GLY A 478 -5.10 6.13 -0.78
C GLY A 478 -5.87 7.30 -1.43
N PHE A 479 -5.51 7.65 -2.67
CA PHE A 479 -6.20 8.66 -3.48
C PHE A 479 -7.64 8.27 -3.80
N GLY A 480 -7.87 7.10 -4.40
CA GLY A 480 -9.21 6.61 -4.72
C GLY A 480 -10.13 6.51 -3.49
N SER A 481 -9.60 6.06 -2.35
CA SER A 481 -10.33 6.02 -1.08
C SER A 481 -10.75 7.40 -0.60
N LEU A 482 -9.84 8.39 -0.66
CA LEU A 482 -10.16 9.78 -0.30
C LEU A 482 -11.27 10.31 -1.22
N VAL A 483 -11.12 10.18 -2.53
CA VAL A 483 -12.09 10.67 -3.52
C VAL A 483 -13.48 10.07 -3.29
N ARG A 484 -13.57 8.75 -3.06
CA ARG A 484 -14.83 8.05 -2.75
C ARG A 484 -15.51 8.57 -1.48
N ASN A 485 -14.73 9.01 -0.50
CA ASN A 485 -15.25 9.43 0.80
C ASN A 485 -15.28 10.95 1.00
N LEU A 486 -14.81 11.75 0.03
CA LEU A 486 -14.59 13.18 0.22
C LEU A 486 -15.87 13.92 0.58
N GLU A 487 -16.97 13.64 -0.12
CA GLU A 487 -18.27 14.27 0.13
C GLU A 487 -18.72 14.09 1.59
N ARG A 488 -18.66 12.84 2.06
CA ARG A 488 -19.00 12.48 3.43
C ARG A 488 -18.09 13.19 4.42
N LEU A 489 -16.77 13.14 4.21
CA LEU A 489 -15.79 13.74 5.12
C LEU A 489 -16.00 15.25 5.22
N THR A 490 -16.21 15.92 4.09
CA THR A 490 -16.48 17.35 4.02
C THR A 490 -17.78 17.71 4.74
N HIS A 491 -18.89 17.02 4.46
CA HIS A 491 -20.18 17.35 5.08
C HIS A 491 -20.17 17.15 6.59
N LEU A 492 -19.61 16.03 7.07
CA LEU A 492 -19.52 15.77 8.51
C LEU A 492 -18.59 16.76 9.22
N LEU A 493 -17.48 17.14 8.59
CA LEU A 493 -16.55 18.12 9.14
C LEU A 493 -17.14 19.54 9.18
N ASP A 494 -17.82 19.95 8.10
CA ASP A 494 -18.50 21.25 8.03
C ASP A 494 -19.53 21.38 9.17
N LEU A 495 -20.33 20.34 9.40
CA LEU A 495 -21.28 20.30 10.51
C LEU A 495 -20.57 20.40 11.87
N ALA A 496 -19.48 19.66 12.05
CA ALA A 496 -18.71 19.69 13.29
C ALA A 496 -18.14 21.10 13.57
N LEU A 497 -17.64 21.79 12.53
CA LEU A 497 -17.10 23.14 12.65
C LEU A 497 -18.19 24.19 12.94
N LYS A 498 -19.36 24.09 12.31
CA LYS A 498 -20.49 25.02 12.52
C LYS A 498 -21.01 25.01 13.96
N HIS A 499 -20.98 23.85 14.61
CA HIS A 499 -21.50 23.67 15.97
C HIS A 499 -20.40 23.49 17.03
N ASP A 500 -19.14 23.76 16.68
CA ASP A 500 -17.95 23.56 17.53
C ASP A 500 -17.87 22.17 18.20
N LEU A 501 -18.29 21.13 17.47
CA LEU A 501 -18.22 19.73 17.88
C LEU A 501 -16.82 19.15 17.58
N LEU A 502 -15.80 19.75 18.21
CA LEU A 502 -14.39 19.48 17.91
C LEU A 502 -13.68 18.69 19.01
N THR A 503 -14.42 17.99 19.86
CA THR A 503 -13.86 17.00 20.80
C THR A 503 -13.48 15.72 20.06
N ALA A 504 -12.56 14.92 20.62
CA ALA A 504 -12.19 13.62 20.05
C ALA A 504 -13.42 12.74 19.79
N LYS A 505 -14.38 12.70 20.73
CA LYS A 505 -15.60 11.90 20.60
C LYS A 505 -16.52 12.36 19.47
N ASP A 506 -16.56 13.66 19.21
CA ASP A 506 -17.38 14.24 18.16
C ASP A 506 -16.70 14.07 16.79
N LEU A 507 -15.40 14.36 16.70
CA LEU A 507 -14.57 14.20 15.50
C LEU A 507 -14.44 12.75 15.04
N GLU A 508 -14.53 11.76 15.94
CA GLU A 508 -14.56 10.34 15.61
C GLU A 508 -15.73 9.94 14.68
N ASN A 509 -16.75 10.79 14.54
CA ASN A 509 -17.83 10.58 13.57
C ASN A 509 -17.43 10.96 12.14
N VAL A 510 -16.40 11.79 11.96
CA VAL A 510 -15.85 12.25 10.67
C VAL A 510 -14.78 11.27 10.21
N ARG A 511 -15.16 10.20 9.49
CA ARG A 511 -14.20 9.17 9.08
C ARG A 511 -14.61 8.41 7.83
N ALA A 512 -13.63 7.92 7.11
CA ALA A 512 -13.79 7.13 5.88
C ALA A 512 -13.93 5.61 6.12
N TYR A 513 -14.27 5.18 7.34
CA TYR A 513 -14.37 3.75 7.66
C TYR A 513 -15.54 3.10 6.90
N GLN A 514 -15.25 1.93 6.33
CA GLN A 514 -16.19 1.07 5.61
C GLN A 514 -15.93 -0.39 6.02
N SER A 515 -16.95 -1.10 6.53
CA SER A 515 -16.78 -2.48 7.02
C SER A 515 -16.46 -3.49 5.92
N ASN A 516 -16.93 -3.24 4.68
CA ASN A 516 -16.57 -4.04 3.51
C ASN A 516 -15.12 -3.88 3.07
N VAL A 517 -14.49 -2.75 3.41
CA VAL A 517 -13.07 -2.55 3.24
C VAL A 517 -12.31 -3.22 4.38
N ALA A 518 -12.82 -3.09 5.61
CA ALA A 518 -12.20 -3.74 6.76
C ALA A 518 -12.15 -5.27 6.62
N VAL A 519 -13.17 -5.93 6.08
CA VAL A 519 -13.17 -7.40 5.97
C VAL A 519 -12.09 -7.95 5.01
N THR A 520 -11.56 -7.14 4.08
CA THR A 520 -10.59 -7.59 3.08
C THR A 520 -9.14 -7.64 3.60
N TRP A 521 -8.86 -7.16 4.82
CA TRP A 521 -7.49 -7.11 5.31
C TRP A 521 -6.81 -8.48 5.47
N LEU A 522 -7.60 -9.55 5.68
CA LEU A 522 -7.06 -10.91 5.74
C LEU A 522 -6.46 -11.36 4.40
N PHE A 523 -6.97 -10.86 3.28
CA PHE A 523 -6.41 -11.13 1.95
C PHE A 523 -5.03 -10.49 1.85
N SER A 524 -4.87 -9.24 2.28
CA SER A 524 -3.58 -8.54 2.33
C SER A 524 -2.55 -9.28 3.19
N LYS A 525 -2.97 -9.83 4.34
CA LYS A 525 -2.12 -10.76 5.13
C LYS A 525 -1.74 -12.01 4.35
N GLY A 526 -2.68 -12.57 3.58
CA GLY A 526 -2.44 -13.68 2.67
C GLY A 526 -1.57 -13.34 1.46
N MET A 527 -1.25 -12.06 1.24
CA MET A 527 -0.39 -11.58 0.13
C MET A 527 1.04 -11.24 0.57
N MET A 528 1.35 -11.30 1.86
CA MET A 528 2.69 -11.02 2.40
C MET A 528 3.33 -12.26 2.99
N VAL A 529 4.65 -12.32 2.98
CA VAL A 529 5.40 -13.30 3.79
C VAL A 529 5.64 -12.69 5.17
N PRO A 530 5.19 -13.31 6.28
CA PRO A 530 5.46 -12.80 7.60
C PRO A 530 6.97 -12.79 7.90
N THR A 531 7.44 -11.75 8.59
CA THR A 531 8.87 -11.62 8.95
C THR A 531 9.33 -12.85 9.75
N GLY A 532 10.44 -13.45 9.32
CA GLY A 532 11.03 -14.63 9.95
C GLY A 532 10.39 -15.97 9.55
N LYS A 533 9.39 -15.98 8.66
CA LYS A 533 8.84 -17.21 8.07
C LYS A 533 9.43 -17.47 6.68
N THR A 534 9.47 -18.76 6.32
CA THR A 534 9.76 -19.22 4.96
C THR A 534 8.56 -20.00 4.46
N LEU A 535 8.02 -19.59 3.31
CA LEU A 535 6.88 -20.24 2.67
C LEU A 535 7.34 -21.00 1.42
N PRO A 536 6.56 -21.98 0.92
CA PRO A 536 6.80 -22.51 -0.42
C PRO A 536 6.76 -21.35 -1.44
N PRO A 537 7.68 -21.31 -2.43
CA PRO A 537 7.87 -20.11 -3.23
C PRO A 537 6.63 -19.67 -4.01
N GLN A 538 5.84 -20.64 -4.48
CA GLN A 538 4.63 -20.39 -5.25
C GLN A 538 3.39 -20.05 -4.39
N ARG A 539 3.52 -20.03 -3.05
CA ARG A 539 2.37 -20.00 -2.13
C ARG A 539 1.49 -18.77 -2.35
N ILE A 540 2.08 -17.58 -2.40
CA ILE A 540 1.33 -16.33 -2.53
C ILE A 540 0.68 -16.24 -3.90
N ASN A 541 1.44 -16.51 -4.96
CA ASN A 541 0.91 -16.57 -6.33
C ASN A 541 -0.24 -17.57 -6.49
N ALA A 542 -0.17 -18.75 -5.86
CA ALA A 542 -1.26 -19.72 -5.89
C ALA A 542 -2.53 -19.21 -5.20
N MET A 543 -2.39 -18.49 -4.09
CA MET A 543 -3.51 -17.80 -3.43
C MET A 543 -4.10 -16.72 -4.33
N LEU A 544 -3.25 -15.88 -4.92
CA LEU A 544 -3.66 -14.80 -5.80
C LEU A 544 -4.36 -15.30 -7.07
N ASN A 545 -3.81 -16.30 -7.76
CA ASN A 545 -4.47 -16.93 -8.90
C ASN A 545 -5.80 -17.61 -8.48
N THR A 546 -5.93 -18.13 -7.26
CA THR A 546 -7.23 -18.65 -6.77
C THR A 546 -8.29 -17.54 -6.75
N PHE A 547 -7.96 -16.38 -6.18
CA PHE A 547 -8.91 -15.27 -6.02
C PHE A 547 -9.17 -14.53 -7.34
N PHE A 548 -8.12 -14.14 -8.07
CA PHE A 548 -8.27 -13.40 -9.32
C PHE A 548 -8.79 -14.28 -10.45
N GLY A 549 -8.46 -15.57 -10.46
CA GLY A 549 -9.08 -16.52 -11.37
C GLY A 549 -10.57 -16.71 -11.07
N LEU A 550 -10.97 -16.69 -9.80
CA LEU A 550 -12.40 -16.67 -9.46
C LEU A 550 -13.09 -15.40 -9.98
N LEU A 551 -12.46 -14.23 -9.87
CA LEU A 551 -13.01 -12.98 -10.40
C LEU A 551 -13.08 -13.00 -11.94
N ALA A 552 -12.09 -13.61 -12.62
CA ALA A 552 -12.12 -13.79 -14.07
C ALA A 552 -13.30 -14.68 -14.53
N ASP A 553 -13.73 -15.62 -13.67
CA ASP A 553 -14.87 -16.51 -13.92
C ASP A 553 -16.24 -15.82 -13.63
N GLU A 554 -16.27 -14.61 -13.07
CA GLU A 554 -17.49 -13.87 -12.70
C GLU A 554 -17.86 -12.80 -13.75
N PRO A 555 -19.14 -12.37 -13.81
CA PRO A 555 -19.53 -11.22 -14.61
C PRO A 555 -18.66 -9.97 -14.31
N PRO A 556 -18.28 -9.17 -15.33
CA PRO A 556 -17.38 -8.03 -15.17
C PRO A 556 -17.80 -7.07 -14.06
N GLU A 557 -19.10 -6.83 -13.89
CA GLU A 557 -19.63 -5.90 -12.90
C GLU A 557 -19.31 -6.34 -11.46
N ILE A 558 -19.26 -7.66 -11.21
CA ILE A 558 -18.91 -8.22 -9.89
C ILE A 558 -17.42 -7.99 -9.61
N SER A 559 -16.57 -8.24 -10.60
CA SER A 559 -15.13 -8.05 -10.50
C SER A 559 -14.75 -6.59 -10.32
N GLU A 560 -15.38 -5.69 -11.09
CA GLU A 560 -15.22 -4.24 -10.91
C GLU A 560 -15.69 -3.77 -9.53
N THR A 561 -16.84 -4.26 -9.07
CA THR A 561 -17.39 -3.93 -7.74
C THR A 561 -16.47 -4.43 -6.63
N PHE A 562 -15.80 -5.56 -6.82
CA PHE A 562 -14.82 -6.08 -5.88
C PHE A 562 -13.56 -5.23 -5.83
N ILE A 563 -12.95 -4.98 -6.98
CA ILE A 563 -11.70 -4.24 -7.05
C ILE A 563 -11.89 -2.78 -6.63
N LYS A 564 -13.02 -2.14 -6.93
CA LYS A 564 -13.32 -0.77 -6.50
C LYS A 564 -13.80 -0.66 -5.03
N ASP A 565 -13.65 -1.72 -4.24
CA ASP A 565 -14.09 -1.80 -2.83
C ASP A 565 -15.58 -1.47 -2.61
N LYS A 566 -16.46 -1.87 -3.53
CA LYS A 566 -17.92 -1.63 -3.44
C LYS A 566 -18.72 -2.90 -3.07
N THR A 567 -18.05 -4.03 -2.92
CA THR A 567 -18.68 -5.35 -2.70
C THR A 567 -19.54 -5.40 -1.45
N ASP A 568 -20.76 -5.93 -1.58
CA ASP A 568 -21.70 -6.18 -0.49
C ASP A 568 -21.46 -7.51 0.24
N TRP A 569 -22.16 -7.67 1.36
CA TRP A 569 -22.00 -8.81 2.24
C TRP A 569 -22.31 -10.15 1.56
N LEU A 570 -23.40 -10.24 0.79
CA LEU A 570 -23.80 -11.49 0.13
C LEU A 570 -22.82 -11.86 -0.97
N THR A 571 -22.42 -10.87 -1.78
CA THR A 571 -21.45 -11.05 -2.86
C THR A 571 -20.10 -11.50 -2.29
N PHE A 572 -19.60 -10.83 -1.25
CA PHE A 572 -18.35 -11.20 -0.58
C PHE A 572 -18.40 -12.64 -0.04
N SER A 573 -19.44 -12.99 0.72
CA SER A 573 -19.55 -14.32 1.32
C SER A 573 -19.66 -15.42 0.26
N ARG A 574 -20.37 -15.16 -0.84
CA ARG A 574 -20.43 -16.06 -2.00
C ARG A 574 -19.05 -16.29 -2.60
N LEU A 575 -18.28 -15.23 -2.84
CA LEU A 575 -16.94 -15.31 -3.41
C LEU A 575 -15.96 -16.03 -2.46
N ALA A 576 -16.00 -15.72 -1.16
CA ALA A 576 -15.17 -16.40 -0.15
C ALA A 576 -15.44 -17.91 -0.10
N ILE A 577 -16.71 -18.34 -0.15
CA ILE A 577 -17.08 -19.76 -0.19
C ILE A 577 -16.60 -20.42 -1.48
N LYS A 578 -16.75 -19.75 -2.63
CA LYS A 578 -16.24 -20.28 -3.92
C LYS A 578 -14.72 -20.45 -3.88
N ALA A 579 -13.98 -19.48 -3.37
CA ALA A 579 -12.53 -19.56 -3.22
C ALA A 579 -12.11 -20.73 -2.32
N ALA A 580 -12.76 -20.89 -1.15
CA ALA A 580 -12.49 -22.01 -0.23
C ALA A 580 -12.81 -23.39 -0.84
N ARG A 581 -13.79 -23.47 -1.74
CA ARG A 581 -14.10 -24.72 -2.48
C ARG A 581 -13.08 -25.00 -3.59
N LYS A 582 -12.65 -23.97 -4.33
CA LYS A 582 -11.64 -24.08 -5.41
C LYS A 582 -10.28 -24.48 -4.86
N ASN A 583 -9.91 -23.95 -3.70
CA ASN A 583 -8.67 -24.26 -3.01
C ASN A 583 -8.91 -24.46 -1.50
N PRO A 584 -9.25 -25.68 -1.04
CA PRO A 584 -9.48 -25.94 0.39
C PRO A 584 -8.24 -25.71 1.25
N ALA A 585 -7.04 -25.87 0.68
CA ALA A 585 -5.78 -25.63 1.38
C ALA A 585 -5.57 -24.15 1.74
N LEU A 586 -6.26 -23.24 1.05
CA LEU A 586 -6.26 -21.80 1.30
C LEU A 586 -6.54 -21.47 2.78
N LEU A 587 -7.49 -22.17 3.42
CA LEU A 587 -7.84 -21.92 4.82
C LEU A 587 -6.66 -22.22 5.77
N LEU A 588 -5.94 -23.32 5.50
CA LEU A 588 -4.75 -23.70 6.26
C LEU A 588 -3.60 -22.73 6.00
N TRP A 589 -3.42 -22.28 4.76
CA TRP A 589 -2.38 -21.34 4.38
C TRP A 589 -2.59 -19.97 5.03
N ILE A 590 -3.82 -19.45 4.99
CA ILE A 590 -4.19 -18.20 5.67
C ILE A 590 -3.95 -18.36 7.18
N ALA A 591 -4.33 -19.48 7.78
CA ALA A 591 -4.09 -19.72 9.21
C ALA A 591 -2.60 -19.79 9.56
N GLU A 592 -1.77 -20.42 8.72
CA GLU A 592 -0.32 -20.48 8.84
C GLU A 592 0.31 -19.08 8.78
N MET A 593 -0.18 -18.22 7.89
CA MET A 593 0.38 -16.90 7.64
C MET A 593 -0.09 -15.87 8.66
N ALA A 594 -1.40 -15.74 8.86
CA ALA A 594 -2.01 -14.76 9.77
C ALA A 594 -1.82 -15.16 11.24
N GLY A 595 -1.89 -16.46 11.56
CA GLY A 595 -1.89 -16.95 12.93
C GLY A 595 -3.27 -16.84 13.60
N SER A 596 -3.43 -17.54 14.72
CA SER A 596 -4.73 -17.68 15.40
C SER A 596 -5.31 -16.36 15.91
N GLN A 597 -4.46 -15.45 16.40
CA GLN A 597 -4.89 -14.16 16.92
C GLN A 597 -5.54 -13.29 15.83
N ASP A 598 -4.88 -13.18 14.67
CA ASP A 598 -5.41 -12.41 13.55
C ASP A 598 -6.65 -13.07 12.93
N LEU A 599 -6.76 -14.41 12.92
CA LEU A 599 -8.00 -15.07 12.52
C LEU A 599 -9.18 -14.71 13.44
N ILE A 600 -8.98 -14.68 14.76
CA ILE A 600 -10.02 -14.27 15.72
C ILE A 600 -10.40 -12.80 15.50
N ARG A 601 -9.41 -11.94 15.26
CA ARG A 601 -9.63 -10.52 14.94
C ARG A 601 -10.44 -10.36 13.64
N TRP A 602 -10.14 -11.17 12.63
CA TRP A 602 -10.85 -11.13 11.36
C TRP A 602 -12.30 -11.60 11.49
N LEU A 603 -12.59 -12.57 12.36
CA LEU A 603 -13.99 -12.92 12.69
C LEU A 603 -14.74 -11.69 13.24
N GLY A 604 -14.07 -10.84 14.03
CA GLY A 604 -14.61 -9.55 14.45
C GLY A 604 -14.96 -8.63 13.26
N SER A 605 -14.04 -8.46 12.31
CA SER A 605 -14.29 -7.69 11.07
C SER A 605 -15.46 -8.26 10.25
N TYR A 606 -15.54 -9.58 10.11
CA TYR A 606 -16.62 -10.25 9.37
C TYR A 606 -17.98 -10.12 10.09
N LEU A 607 -17.99 -10.18 11.43
CA LEU A 607 -19.19 -9.92 12.22
C LEU A 607 -19.66 -8.47 12.10
N ASP A 608 -18.77 -7.48 12.18
CA ASP A 608 -19.12 -6.07 12.00
C ASP A 608 -19.66 -5.82 10.58
N PHE A 609 -19.04 -6.41 9.57
CA PHE A 609 -19.53 -6.35 8.19
C PHE A 609 -20.90 -7.02 8.01
N SER A 610 -21.13 -8.16 8.66
CA SER A 610 -22.43 -8.85 8.64
C SER A 610 -23.51 -8.00 9.34
N LEU A 611 -23.19 -7.39 10.48
CA LEU A 611 -24.09 -6.48 11.19
C LEU A 611 -24.41 -5.25 10.34
N ASP A 612 -23.43 -4.69 9.62
CA ASP A 612 -23.67 -3.61 8.67
C ASP A 612 -24.56 -4.03 7.50
N GLY A 613 -24.41 -5.26 6.98
CA GLY A 613 -25.34 -5.86 6.03
C GLY A 613 -26.79 -5.87 6.55
N VAL A 614 -26.99 -6.28 7.82
CA VAL A 614 -28.31 -6.28 8.46
C VAL A 614 -28.83 -4.85 8.69
N LYS A 615 -27.99 -3.91 9.13
CA LYS A 615 -28.37 -2.50 9.29
C LYS A 615 -28.84 -1.91 7.95
N ASN A 616 -28.15 -2.22 6.87
CA ASN A 616 -28.55 -1.77 5.52
C ASN A 616 -29.95 -2.28 5.14
N LEU A 617 -30.24 -3.56 5.41
CA LEU A 617 -31.57 -4.12 5.16
C LEU A 617 -32.65 -3.47 6.02
N LEU A 618 -32.34 -3.15 7.29
CA LEU A 618 -33.32 -2.60 8.24
C LEU A 618 -33.57 -1.09 8.07
N PHE A 619 -32.51 -0.31 7.81
CA PHE A 619 -32.55 1.15 7.84
C PHE A 619 -32.44 1.78 6.45
N GLY A 620 -31.79 1.13 5.49
CA GLY A 620 -31.58 1.66 4.14
C GLY A 620 -32.85 2.20 3.46
N PRO A 621 -33.99 1.47 3.49
CA PRO A 621 -35.19 1.90 2.76
C PRO A 621 -35.84 3.22 3.24
N TRP A 622 -35.62 3.64 4.49
CA TRP A 622 -36.40 4.73 5.08
C TRP A 622 -35.56 5.76 5.86
N PHE A 623 -34.41 5.37 6.42
CA PHE A 623 -33.67 6.19 7.36
C PHE A 623 -33.14 7.48 6.73
N SER A 624 -32.62 7.41 5.50
CA SER A 624 -32.13 8.58 4.77
C SER A 624 -33.23 9.63 4.55
N GLN A 625 -34.44 9.20 4.17
CA GLN A 625 -35.56 10.11 3.97
C GLN A 625 -36.06 10.70 5.29
N TRP A 626 -36.17 9.88 6.34
CA TRP A 626 -36.53 10.35 7.68
C TRP A 626 -35.52 11.37 8.21
N LEU A 627 -34.22 11.12 8.00
CA LEU A 627 -33.15 12.00 8.44
C LEU A 627 -33.23 13.35 7.71
N LYS A 628 -33.40 13.36 6.39
CA LYS A 628 -33.63 14.59 5.60
C LYS A 628 -34.82 15.39 6.12
N ASN A 629 -35.94 14.73 6.39
CA ASN A 629 -37.15 15.37 6.92
C ASN A 629 -36.95 15.92 8.35
N SER A 630 -35.97 15.38 9.10
CA SER A 630 -35.71 15.76 10.49
C SER A 630 -34.64 16.85 10.64
N GLN A 631 -33.94 17.20 9.56
CA GLN A 631 -32.80 18.12 9.61
C GLN A 631 -33.12 19.46 10.27
N SER A 632 -34.24 20.09 9.89
CA SER A 632 -34.58 21.46 10.27
C SER A 632 -34.66 21.70 11.78
N TRP A 633 -35.10 20.69 12.54
CA TRP A 633 -35.18 20.76 14.00
C TRP A 633 -34.02 20.03 14.67
N LEU A 634 -33.59 18.87 14.16
CA LEU A 634 -32.63 18.02 14.85
C LEU A 634 -31.21 18.60 14.82
N GLU A 635 -30.80 19.21 13.70
CA GLU A 635 -29.50 19.90 13.59
C GLU A 635 -29.44 21.09 14.55
N LYS A 636 -30.53 21.86 14.65
CA LYS A 636 -30.62 23.03 15.51
C LYS A 636 -30.65 22.68 17.00
N ASP A 637 -31.51 21.74 17.39
CA ASP A 637 -31.80 21.46 18.80
C ASP A 637 -30.80 20.47 19.41
N ASN A 638 -30.23 19.57 18.59
CA ASN A 638 -29.25 18.59 19.04
C ASN A 638 -28.20 18.27 17.96
N PRO A 639 -27.29 19.21 17.65
CA PRO A 639 -26.31 19.05 16.57
C PRO A 639 -25.39 17.84 16.76
N ARG A 640 -25.09 17.46 18.01
CA ARG A 640 -24.29 16.27 18.32
C ARG A 640 -25.03 14.98 17.94
N LEU A 641 -26.32 14.89 18.23
CA LEU A 641 -27.13 13.74 17.81
C LEU A 641 -27.28 13.72 16.29
N TRP A 642 -27.53 14.89 15.68
CA TRP A 642 -27.57 15.02 14.22
C TRP A 642 -26.30 14.51 13.55
N LEU A 643 -25.11 14.95 14.00
CA LEU A 643 -23.82 14.49 13.49
C LEU A 643 -23.66 12.97 13.56
N LYS A 644 -24.08 12.36 14.67
CA LYS A 644 -24.04 10.90 14.86
C LYS A 644 -24.97 10.17 13.91
N LEU A 645 -26.21 10.64 13.76
CA LEU A 645 -27.20 10.04 12.88
C LEU A 645 -26.82 10.21 11.41
N LEU A 646 -26.23 11.34 11.04
CA LEU A 646 -25.70 11.59 9.71
C LEU A 646 -24.49 10.69 9.40
N SER A 647 -23.54 10.55 10.35
CA SER A 647 -22.42 9.61 10.22
C SER A 647 -22.90 8.15 10.10
N PHE A 648 -23.99 7.81 10.80
CA PHE A 648 -24.66 6.51 10.65
C PHE A 648 -25.31 6.35 9.27
N ASN A 649 -26.02 7.36 8.76
CA ASN A 649 -26.62 7.35 7.43
C ASN A 649 -25.58 7.12 6.34
N TYR A 650 -24.42 7.76 6.43
CA TYR A 650 -23.31 7.53 5.50
C TYR A 650 -22.68 6.13 5.61
N GLY A 651 -22.89 5.43 6.72
CA GLY A 651 -22.55 4.01 6.87
C GLY A 651 -23.62 3.08 6.28
N LEU A 652 -24.83 3.60 6.02
CA LEU A 652 -25.84 2.88 5.27
C LEU A 652 -25.50 3.00 3.78
N ARG A 653 -25.46 1.87 3.09
CA ARG A 653 -25.34 1.81 1.63
C ARG A 653 -26.66 2.26 1.02
N ASN A 654 -26.58 3.12 0.02
CA ASN A 654 -27.62 3.23 -1.00
C ASN A 654 -27.34 2.20 -2.09
#